data_AF-A0A087CWZ6-F1
#
_entry.id   AF-A0A087CWZ6-F1
#
_cell.length_a   1.000
_cell.length_b   1.000
_cell.length_c   1.000
_cell.angle_alpha   90.00
_cell.angle_beta   90.00
_cell.angle_gamma   90.00
#
_symmetry.space_group_name_H-M   'P 1'
#
loop_
_entity.id
_entity.type
_entity.pdbx_description
1 polymer ?
#
loop_
_entity_poly.entity_id
_entity_poly.type
_entity_poly.pdbx_seq_one_letter_code
_entity_poly.pdbx_strand_id
1 'polypeptide(L)'
;MANSVQGTDKPVVVLGKGLLTNLADLPKQTYRKFTNFLTKFQENPRSSGINLERVQNAADDKLYSARIDQKYRAVIAYDKVGDVYVVLYAGNHDDAYSWAVTKRLDVNQRTKAVQLYDVISPADQQTALQESTKPVQGTTSAEVRSELPSKFDSSRTGGALNSVLSNGSLPAHKPSHDQMPNTPQAAEQHDLLPDTYQALDEKDFLDFGVPQIYVPIMKTRRTWKDFKQWNEKLPEDAATCLQFVAEGISKDEVRKLIYDDAASSTYLGVRKTLFSETIAPKGETGEIGLRQALASYASQQSFVVVQGEEDLKRLLDAPLEKWRVFLHPSQRIFVERNYHGPFRLLGAAGTGKTVVAMHRAKRLASELVSRGSRQKVLFTTYSVTLATDVRSNLRLICTPEEFNAIDVINLDRLVSRLFKDRGYTTAIWYDGSPDTGKKLEDVWRQAIEAAGSQAIAHLGPSFFMDEWSQILVPQQISSVAQYLHVLRKGRGTKLSRAQKIGIWHVVEAYQRLMRDRNAFDIDMAMQNAVSLLSDSHETKRYAHIVVDEGQDFSAPAYRVIRALVDEHDNDIFIVGDAQQRIYGHKVVLSKCGITIQGRARKLRINYRTTEEIRRAADRIFLSSDLDVAKSVFAAVLGETSTQSTPTIFDDLNGEETESNDSRSLISGPIPEAKRCASTDEEKHVVAQWIFDRCGEWVDSAEDGESDASGIVDPRNICVVVRTNSLVQRWRDSLDNELPYGVYVLGRDEEDRQKPGVRIATMHRVKGLEFDYVIVADVTEGVCPPLSVMSRISSDPVAQNELVKQERSLIYVALTRARKQAFLVGCGV
;
A
#
# COMPACT_ATOMS: atom_id res chain seq x y z
N MET A 1 56.54 -25.99 12.80
CA MET A 1 56.46 -24.67 13.46
C MET A 1 55.02 -24.22 13.38
N ALA A 2 54.31 -24.29 14.52
CA ALA A 2 52.90 -23.92 14.63
C ALA A 2 52.82 -22.40 14.82
N ASN A 3 52.26 -21.68 13.84
CA ASN A 3 51.83 -20.31 14.06
C ASN A 3 50.40 -20.35 14.63
N SER A 4 50.32 -20.01 15.91
CA SER A 4 49.09 -19.69 16.64
C SER A 4 48.35 -18.54 15.94
N VAL A 5 47.17 -18.83 15.38
CA VAL A 5 46.21 -17.79 15.01
C VAL A 5 45.56 -17.30 16.31
N GLN A 6 46.07 -16.19 16.84
CA GLN A 6 45.34 -15.39 17.82
C GLN A 6 44.05 -14.89 17.14
N GLY A 7 42.91 -15.44 17.55
CA GLY A 7 41.60 -14.92 17.18
C GLY A 7 41.46 -13.50 17.74
N THR A 8 41.40 -12.51 16.86
CA THR A 8 41.15 -11.12 17.26
C THR A 8 39.70 -10.99 17.72
N ASP A 9 39.50 -10.92 19.03
CA ASP A 9 38.24 -10.60 19.72
C ASP A 9 37.94 -9.10 19.46
N LYS A 10 37.37 -8.79 18.29
CA LYS A 10 36.95 -7.42 17.97
C LYS A 10 35.61 -7.12 18.66
N PRO A 11 35.46 -5.97 19.34
CA PRO A 11 34.22 -5.58 19.99
C PRO A 11 33.09 -5.43 18.96
N VAL A 12 31.90 -5.91 19.29
CA VAL A 12 30.73 -5.86 18.39
C VAL A 12 29.97 -4.57 18.66
N VAL A 13 29.94 -3.65 17.69
CA VAL A 13 29.16 -2.41 17.75
C VAL A 13 27.89 -2.57 16.92
N VAL A 14 26.74 -2.31 17.53
CA VAL A 14 25.40 -2.44 16.94
C VAL A 14 24.67 -1.11 17.04
N LEU A 15 23.85 -0.76 16.06
CA LEU A 15 23.02 0.44 16.10
C LEU A 15 21.56 0.06 16.37
N GLY A 16 20.94 0.68 17.36
CA GLY A 16 19.49 0.61 17.55
C GLY A 16 18.76 1.40 16.46
N LYS A 17 17.65 0.88 15.95
CA LYS A 17 16.86 1.53 14.89
C LYS A 17 16.38 2.94 15.27
N GLY A 18 15.98 3.15 16.51
CA GLY A 18 15.54 4.46 17.03
C GLY A 18 16.63 5.54 16.95
N LEU A 19 17.91 5.16 16.88
CA LEU A 19 19.01 6.10 16.66
C LEU A 19 18.86 6.84 15.33
N LEU A 20 18.43 6.15 14.26
CA LEU A 20 18.35 6.73 12.91
C LEU A 20 17.35 7.88 12.85
N THR A 21 16.22 7.78 13.57
CA THR A 21 15.24 8.85 13.68
C THR A 21 15.81 10.06 14.41
N ASN A 22 16.47 9.85 15.56
CA ASN A 22 17.07 10.94 16.34
C ASN A 22 18.25 11.61 15.61
N LEU A 23 18.98 10.87 14.78
CA LEU A 23 20.05 11.42 13.94
C LEU A 23 19.53 12.38 12.88
N ALA A 24 18.31 12.17 12.37
CA ALA A 24 17.69 13.07 11.39
C ALA A 24 17.33 14.43 12.00
N ASP A 25 17.03 14.47 13.31
CA ASP A 25 16.70 15.71 14.04
C ASP A 25 17.94 16.51 14.48
N LEU A 26 19.15 15.96 14.30
CA LEU A 26 20.39 16.65 14.66
C LEU A 26 20.77 17.71 13.61
N PRO A 27 21.37 18.84 14.03
CA PRO A 27 21.96 19.78 13.08
C PRO A 27 23.02 19.10 12.20
N LYS A 28 23.06 19.42 10.90
CA LYS A 28 23.99 18.80 9.92
C LYS A 28 25.46 18.79 10.36
N GLN A 29 25.92 19.85 11.01
CA GLN A 29 27.29 19.93 11.54
C GLN A 29 27.54 18.90 12.66
N THR A 30 26.53 18.61 13.49
CA THR A 30 26.59 17.61 14.55
C THR A 30 26.54 16.20 13.97
N TYR A 31 25.77 15.98 12.91
CA TYR A 31 25.70 14.71 12.21
C TYR A 31 27.08 14.25 11.69
N ARG A 32 27.86 15.15 11.06
CA ARG A 32 29.24 14.86 10.64
C ARG A 32 30.17 14.52 11.81
N LYS A 33 29.95 15.13 12.98
CA LYS A 33 30.70 14.80 14.20
C LYS A 33 30.30 13.44 14.75
N PHE A 34 29.02 13.08 14.66
CA PHE A 34 28.52 11.77 15.06
C PHE A 34 29.11 10.65 14.19
N THR A 35 29.17 10.81 12.86
CA THR A 35 29.82 9.82 11.98
C THR A 35 31.30 9.64 12.32
N ASN A 36 32.02 10.74 12.57
CA ASN A 36 33.42 10.68 13.00
C ASN A 36 33.60 10.01 14.37
N PHE A 37 32.67 10.24 15.29
CA PHE A 37 32.62 9.55 16.57
C PHE A 37 32.41 8.05 16.36
N LEU A 38 31.45 7.64 15.52
CA LEU A 38 31.12 6.25 15.33
C LEU A 38 32.28 5.47 14.68
N THR A 39 32.98 6.04 13.69
CA THR A 39 34.17 5.41 13.10
C THR A 39 35.23 5.13 14.17
N LYS A 40 35.55 6.13 15.00
CA LYS A 40 36.50 5.96 16.12
C LYS A 40 36.01 4.95 17.16
N PHE A 41 34.71 4.93 17.41
CA PHE A 41 34.07 4.02 18.35
C PHE A 41 34.10 2.57 17.85
N GLN A 42 33.90 2.34 16.56
CA GLN A 42 34.03 1.00 15.94
C GLN A 42 35.47 0.50 15.92
N GLU A 43 36.44 1.40 15.73
CA GLU A 43 37.86 1.05 15.77
C GLU A 43 38.32 0.68 17.19
N ASN A 44 37.96 1.48 18.19
CA ASN A 44 38.30 1.23 19.59
C ASN A 44 37.29 1.89 20.55
N PRO A 45 36.24 1.16 21.00
CA PRO A 45 35.22 1.67 21.93
C PRO A 45 35.77 2.13 23.28
N ARG A 46 36.97 1.66 23.66
CA ARG A 46 37.62 1.94 24.95
C ARG A 46 38.65 3.06 24.85
N SER A 47 38.75 3.76 23.72
CA SER A 47 39.70 4.86 23.60
C SER A 47 39.39 6.00 24.58
N SER A 48 40.42 6.61 25.17
CA SER A 48 40.27 7.69 26.15
C SER A 48 39.55 8.92 25.59
N GLY A 49 39.55 9.11 24.27
CA GLY A 49 38.83 10.21 23.60
C GLY A 49 37.29 10.05 23.58
N ILE A 50 36.77 8.83 23.72
CA ILE A 50 35.32 8.54 23.68
C ILE A 50 34.63 8.95 24.97
N ASN A 51 35.34 8.92 26.11
CA ASN A 51 34.81 9.22 27.44
C ASN A 51 33.50 8.46 27.72
N LEU A 52 33.58 7.13 27.77
CA LEU A 52 32.44 6.27 28.04
C LEU A 52 32.15 6.26 29.56
N GLU A 53 31.12 6.98 29.98
CA GLU A 53 30.75 7.17 31.38
C GLU A 53 29.41 6.51 31.67
N ARG A 54 29.22 5.95 32.87
CA ARG A 54 27.93 5.35 33.23
C ARG A 54 26.90 6.45 33.45
N VAL A 55 25.71 6.30 32.88
CA VAL A 55 24.63 7.27 33.11
C VAL A 55 24.13 7.14 34.55
N GLN A 56 24.16 8.25 35.30
CA GLN A 56 23.62 8.31 36.66
C GLN A 56 22.09 8.27 36.61
N ASN A 57 21.47 7.49 37.52
CA ASN A 57 20.01 7.32 37.62
C ASN A 57 19.33 6.71 36.37
N ALA A 58 20.07 6.04 35.49
CA ALA A 58 19.48 5.26 34.40
C ALA A 58 18.59 4.13 34.95
N ALA A 59 17.49 3.83 34.25
CA ALA A 59 16.64 2.68 34.57
C ALA A 59 17.33 1.33 34.33
N ASP A 60 18.45 1.31 33.62
CA ASP A 60 19.25 0.13 33.29
C ASP A 60 20.74 0.39 33.57
N ASP A 61 21.39 -0.57 34.23
CA ASP A 61 22.79 -0.46 34.62
C ASP A 61 23.78 -0.62 33.46
N LYS A 62 23.30 -1.11 32.31
CA LYS A 62 24.05 -1.26 31.07
C LYS A 62 24.17 0.04 30.28
N LEU A 63 23.49 1.13 30.67
CA LEU A 63 23.50 2.39 29.90
C LEU A 63 24.67 3.31 30.27
N TYR A 64 25.42 3.68 29.24
CA TYR A 64 26.57 4.57 29.28
C TYR A 64 26.37 5.75 28.32
N SER A 65 26.95 6.90 28.63
CA SER A 65 27.05 8.05 27.73
C SER A 65 28.47 8.11 27.15
N ALA A 66 28.58 8.48 25.88
CA ALA A 66 29.84 8.76 25.22
C ALA A 66 29.83 10.17 24.60
N ARG A 67 31.00 10.77 24.54
CA ARG A 67 31.19 12.14 24.07
C ARG A 67 31.28 12.20 22.54
N ILE A 68 30.30 12.87 21.92
CA ILE A 68 30.39 13.26 20.51
C ILE A 68 31.17 14.57 20.40
N ASP A 69 30.75 15.61 21.15
CA ASP A 69 31.48 16.88 21.28
C ASP A 69 31.25 17.56 22.66
N GLN A 70 31.36 18.88 22.77
CA GLN A 70 31.08 19.56 24.05
C GLN A 70 29.60 19.54 24.43
N LYS A 71 28.69 19.60 23.46
CA LYS A 71 27.24 19.76 23.65
C LYS A 71 26.47 18.45 23.47
N TYR A 72 26.93 17.56 22.60
CA TYR A 72 26.21 16.34 22.21
C TYR A 72 26.82 15.07 22.83
N ARG A 73 25.95 14.11 23.13
CA ARG A 73 26.26 12.81 23.73
C ARG A 73 25.58 11.69 22.97
N ALA A 74 26.23 10.53 22.91
CA ALA A 74 25.64 9.27 22.46
C ALA A 74 25.30 8.41 23.69
N VAL A 75 24.14 7.75 23.69
CA VAL A 75 23.78 6.74 24.71
C VAL A 75 24.05 5.35 24.15
N ILE A 76 24.78 4.55 24.91
CA ILE A 76 25.26 3.22 24.54
C ILE A 76 24.88 2.23 25.62
N ALA A 77 24.21 1.14 25.24
CA ALA A 77 24.12 -0.02 26.11
C ALA A 77 25.36 -0.90 25.94
N TYR A 78 26.03 -1.21 27.04
CA TYR A 78 27.23 -2.02 27.04
C TYR A 78 27.03 -3.29 27.87
N ASP A 79 27.05 -4.43 27.18
CA ASP A 79 27.08 -5.74 27.82
C ASP A 79 28.54 -6.21 27.99
N LYS A 80 29.00 -6.17 29.23
CA LYS A 80 30.36 -6.57 29.64
C LYS A 80 30.63 -8.05 29.40
N VAL A 81 29.60 -8.90 29.46
CA VAL A 81 29.75 -10.36 29.34
C VAL A 81 29.92 -10.76 27.88
N GLY A 82 29.12 -10.16 26.98
CA GLY A 82 29.19 -10.40 25.55
C GLY A 82 30.25 -9.59 24.78
N ASP A 83 30.84 -8.56 25.41
CA ASP A 83 31.64 -7.52 24.73
C ASP A 83 30.88 -6.86 23.56
N VAL A 84 29.61 -6.52 23.82
CA VAL A 84 28.69 -5.93 22.85
C VAL A 84 28.35 -4.51 23.25
N TYR A 85 28.49 -3.59 22.30
CA TYR A 85 28.12 -2.19 22.43
C TYR A 85 26.95 -1.88 21.50
N VAL A 86 25.84 -1.40 22.04
CA VAL A 86 24.66 -1.01 21.26
C VAL A 86 24.47 0.50 21.37
N VAL A 87 24.68 1.23 20.29
CA VAL A 87 24.44 2.68 20.23
C VAL A 87 22.94 2.90 20.03
N LEU A 88 22.29 3.58 20.99
CA LEU A 88 20.83 3.66 21.05
C LEU A 88 20.28 5.06 20.74
N TYR A 89 21.02 6.11 21.11
CA TYR A 89 20.57 7.50 20.99
C TYR A 89 21.75 8.45 20.76
N ALA A 90 21.50 9.57 20.08
CA ALA A 90 22.44 10.69 19.95
C ALA A 90 21.67 12.00 20.02
N GLY A 91 22.08 12.91 20.91
CA GLY A 91 21.35 14.14 21.17
C GLY A 91 22.14 15.13 22.01
N ASN A 92 21.51 16.26 22.34
CA ASN A 92 22.06 17.18 23.33
C ASN A 92 22.26 16.42 24.66
N HIS A 93 23.26 16.81 25.43
CA HIS A 93 23.60 16.23 26.73
C HIS A 93 22.35 15.95 27.58
N ASP A 94 21.54 16.97 27.87
CA ASP A 94 20.41 16.85 28.80
C ASP A 94 19.30 15.93 28.27
N ASP A 95 19.04 15.99 26.96
CA ASP A 95 18.06 15.13 26.30
C ASP A 95 18.52 13.66 26.29
N ALA A 96 19.82 13.43 26.04
CA ALA A 96 20.41 12.10 26.04
C ALA A 96 20.34 11.45 27.44
N TYR A 97 20.57 12.23 28.50
CA TYR A 97 20.41 11.76 29.87
C TYR A 97 18.94 11.50 30.20
N SER A 98 18.04 12.43 29.86
CA SER A 98 16.61 12.27 30.10
C SER A 98 16.04 11.04 29.39
N TRP A 99 16.48 10.79 28.15
CA TRP A 99 16.15 9.60 27.38
C TRP A 99 16.67 8.32 28.06
N ALA A 100 17.92 8.32 28.53
CA ALA A 100 18.51 7.14 29.17
C ALA A 100 17.84 6.78 30.52
N VAL A 101 17.29 7.76 31.24
CA VAL A 101 16.62 7.53 32.52
C VAL A 101 15.37 6.65 32.38
N THR A 102 14.65 6.73 31.27
CA THR A 102 13.41 5.95 31.09
C THR A 102 13.60 4.66 30.32
N LYS A 103 14.78 4.37 29.77
CA LYS A 103 14.96 3.24 28.83
C LYS A 103 15.59 2.03 29.49
N ARG A 104 15.17 0.84 29.06
CA ARG A 104 15.76 -0.43 29.47
C ARG A 104 16.02 -1.34 28.28
N LEU A 105 17.19 -2.00 28.28
CA LEU A 105 17.60 -2.96 27.27
C LEU A 105 17.72 -4.35 27.90
N ASP A 106 16.78 -5.23 27.55
CA ASP A 106 16.75 -6.59 28.08
C ASP A 106 16.70 -7.65 26.96
N VAL A 107 17.05 -8.89 27.32
CA VAL A 107 16.84 -10.04 26.44
C VAL A 107 15.58 -10.74 26.89
N ASN A 108 14.58 -10.77 26.01
CA ASN A 108 13.37 -11.51 26.27
C ASN A 108 13.65 -13.01 26.09
N GLN A 109 13.61 -13.77 27.19
CA GLN A 109 13.97 -15.19 27.18
C GLN A 109 12.97 -16.06 26.38
N ARG A 110 11.74 -15.59 26.14
CA ARG A 110 10.73 -16.32 25.34
C ARG A 110 10.94 -16.12 23.86
N THR A 111 11.02 -14.86 23.42
CA THR A 111 11.21 -14.52 22.00
C THR A 111 12.66 -14.60 21.55
N LYS A 112 13.59 -14.68 22.52
CA LYS A 112 15.06 -14.61 22.32
C LYS A 112 15.48 -13.29 21.66
N ALA A 113 14.64 -12.26 21.77
CA ALA A 113 14.85 -10.95 21.17
C ALA A 113 15.51 -10.00 22.16
N VAL A 114 16.37 -9.12 21.65
CA VAL A 114 16.79 -7.92 22.36
C VAL A 114 15.63 -6.93 22.31
N GLN A 115 15.25 -6.37 23.45
CA GLN A 115 14.12 -5.46 23.58
C GLN A 115 14.58 -4.16 24.24
N LEU A 116 14.27 -3.05 23.58
CA LEU A 116 14.39 -1.70 24.12
C LEU A 116 12.99 -1.16 24.38
N TYR A 117 12.70 -0.75 25.61
CA TYR A 117 11.39 -0.23 26.00
C TYR A 117 11.48 0.80 27.11
N ASP A 118 10.41 1.56 27.30
CA ASP A 118 10.31 2.52 28.41
C ASP A 118 9.95 1.82 29.73
N VAL A 119 10.65 2.17 30.80
CA VAL A 119 10.30 1.75 32.15
C VAL A 119 9.25 2.72 32.68
N ILE A 120 8.10 2.16 33.05
CA ILE A 120 7.01 2.91 33.65
C ILE A 120 7.14 2.80 35.16
N SER A 121 6.95 3.90 35.90
CA SER A 121 6.94 3.82 37.35
C SER A 121 5.69 3.08 37.85
N PRO A 122 5.71 2.44 39.03
CA PRO A 122 4.52 1.79 39.59
C PRO A 122 3.33 2.75 39.76
N ALA A 123 3.59 4.05 39.99
CA ALA A 123 2.57 5.09 40.10
C ALA A 123 1.93 5.41 38.74
N ASP A 124 2.74 5.50 37.68
CA ASP A 124 2.26 5.72 36.31
C ASP A 124 1.49 4.49 35.79
N GLN A 125 1.92 3.29 36.17
CA GLN A 125 1.21 2.04 35.85
C GLN A 125 -0.16 2.01 36.51
N GLN A 126 -0.28 2.44 37.78
CA GLN A 126 -1.58 2.56 38.46
C GLN A 126 -2.47 3.62 37.82
N THR A 127 -1.89 4.76 37.44
CA THR A 127 -2.62 5.84 36.74
C THR A 127 -3.16 5.35 35.40
N ALA A 128 -2.33 4.66 34.60
CA ALA A 128 -2.72 4.07 33.32
C ALA A 128 -3.86 3.04 33.43
N LEU A 129 -3.87 2.27 34.52
CA LEU A 129 -4.94 1.31 34.81
C LEU A 129 -6.24 2.02 35.23
N GLN A 130 -6.15 3.10 36.01
CA GLN A 130 -7.31 3.91 36.41
C GLN A 130 -7.95 4.63 35.22
N GLU A 131 -7.15 5.15 34.29
CA GLU A 131 -7.65 5.81 33.06
C GLU A 131 -8.49 4.85 32.20
N SER A 132 -8.14 3.56 32.13
CA SER A 132 -8.93 2.55 31.41
C SER A 132 -10.26 2.17 32.08
N THR A 133 -10.52 2.64 33.31
CA THR A 133 -11.75 2.34 34.07
C THR A 133 -12.76 3.49 34.10
N LYS A 134 -12.44 4.66 33.52
CA LYS A 134 -13.40 5.76 33.41
C LYS A 134 -14.46 5.44 32.35
N PRO A 135 -15.77 5.60 32.63
CA PRO A 135 -16.80 5.46 31.62
C PRO A 135 -16.55 6.43 30.47
N VAL A 136 -16.79 5.97 29.23
CA VAL A 136 -16.83 6.83 28.04
C VAL A 136 -17.83 7.96 28.32
N GLN A 137 -17.34 9.19 28.52
CA GLN A 137 -18.20 10.34 28.77
C GLN A 137 -18.93 10.71 27.47
N GLY A 138 -20.16 10.22 27.34
CA GLY A 138 -21.16 10.82 26.47
C GLY A 138 -21.58 12.18 27.01
N THR A 139 -21.49 13.20 26.15
CA THR A 139 -21.94 14.57 26.40
C THR A 139 -23.45 14.62 26.67
N THR A 140 -23.80 15.01 27.90
CA THR A 140 -24.96 15.80 28.34
C THR A 140 -26.35 15.42 27.81
N SER A 141 -27.11 14.67 28.62
CA SER A 141 -28.57 14.81 28.69
C SER A 141 -28.89 16.10 29.44
N ALA A 142 -29.36 17.11 28.70
CA ALA A 142 -29.88 18.33 29.30
C ALA A 142 -31.11 18.01 30.17
N GLU A 143 -31.08 18.49 31.41
CA GLU A 143 -32.23 18.56 32.31
C GLU A 143 -33.36 19.34 31.64
N VAL A 144 -34.43 18.64 31.23
CA VAL A 144 -35.73 19.26 31.02
C VAL A 144 -36.42 19.30 32.38
N ARG A 145 -36.52 20.51 32.94
CA ARG A 145 -37.40 20.83 34.04
C ARG A 145 -38.84 20.43 33.69
N SER A 146 -39.44 19.55 34.49
CA SER A 146 -40.88 19.51 34.67
C SER A 146 -41.19 19.50 36.16
N GLU A 147 -41.65 20.65 36.64
CA GLU A 147 -42.24 20.86 37.95
C GLU A 147 -43.41 19.89 38.19
N LEU A 148 -43.51 19.33 39.38
CA LEU A 148 -44.77 18.84 39.94
C LEU A 148 -44.82 19.20 41.42
N PRO A 149 -45.91 19.82 41.92
CA PRO A 149 -46.01 20.26 43.29
C PRO A 149 -46.45 19.12 44.24
N SER A 150 -45.86 19.16 45.44
CA SER A 150 -46.41 18.84 46.76
C SER A 150 -47.33 17.63 46.99
N LYS A 151 -46.87 16.81 47.97
CA LYS A 151 -47.59 16.30 49.16
C LYS A 151 -48.75 15.31 48.99
N PHE A 152 -48.66 14.21 49.76
CA PHE A 152 -49.71 13.46 50.49
C PHE A 152 -50.95 13.03 49.66
N ASP A 153 -51.46 11.79 49.69
CA ASP A 153 -51.75 10.93 50.82
C ASP A 153 -52.30 9.59 50.31
N SER A 154 -52.22 8.56 51.15
CA SER A 154 -53.18 7.47 51.32
C SER A 154 -53.60 6.56 50.14
N SER A 155 -53.19 5.30 50.29
CA SER A 155 -54.10 4.15 50.46
C SER A 155 -54.51 3.30 49.25
N ARG A 156 -54.50 1.99 49.58
CA ARG A 156 -55.46 0.92 49.21
C ARG A 156 -55.21 0.10 47.94
N THR A 157 -54.90 -1.18 48.23
CA THR A 157 -55.55 -2.42 47.74
C THR A 157 -55.63 -2.61 46.22
N GLY A 158 -55.19 -3.70 45.60
CA GLY A 158 -55.12 -5.09 46.06
C GLY A 158 -55.75 -5.98 44.97
N GLY A 159 -55.22 -7.19 44.79
CA GLY A 159 -55.89 -8.33 44.12
C GLY A 159 -55.97 -8.25 42.59
N ALA A 160 -55.22 -9.04 41.80
CA ALA A 160 -55.23 -10.50 41.64
C ALA A 160 -56.21 -11.01 40.56
N LEU A 161 -55.80 -12.14 39.95
CA LEU A 161 -56.59 -13.15 39.22
C LEU A 161 -56.93 -12.78 37.75
N ASN A 162 -56.96 -13.68 36.76
CA ASN A 162 -56.67 -15.11 36.64
C ASN A 162 -56.85 -15.52 35.15
N SER A 163 -56.24 -16.64 34.75
CA SER A 163 -56.82 -17.70 33.87
C SER A 163 -57.14 -17.37 32.38
N VAL A 164 -57.21 -18.27 31.38
CA VAL A 164 -56.97 -19.71 31.22
C VAL A 164 -57.07 -20.04 29.70
N LEU A 165 -56.24 -20.99 29.26
CA LEU A 165 -56.35 -22.01 28.21
C LEU A 165 -57.18 -21.84 26.90
N SER A 166 -56.46 -22.09 25.79
CA SER A 166 -56.68 -23.13 24.76
C SER A 166 -57.47 -22.89 23.46
N ASN A 167 -56.89 -23.53 22.41
CA ASN A 167 -57.45 -24.07 21.16
C ASN A 167 -57.45 -23.21 19.88
N GLY A 168 -56.58 -23.60 18.93
CA GLY A 168 -57.04 -24.28 17.70
C GLY A 168 -57.07 -23.50 16.38
N SER A 169 -56.18 -23.92 15.47
CA SER A 169 -56.36 -24.02 14.00
C SER A 169 -56.04 -22.82 13.07
N LEU A 170 -55.18 -23.13 12.08
CA LEU A 170 -54.77 -22.43 10.84
C LEU A 170 -55.99 -22.01 9.96
N PRO A 171 -55.93 -21.05 9.00
CA PRO A 171 -54.86 -20.92 7.97
C PRO A 171 -54.58 -19.49 7.38
N ALA A 172 -53.69 -19.48 6.37
CA ALA A 172 -53.51 -18.49 5.29
C ALA A 172 -52.61 -17.25 5.54
N HIS A 173 -51.40 -17.31 4.94
CA HIS A 173 -50.45 -16.21 4.84
C HIS A 173 -50.84 -15.18 3.76
N LYS A 174 -51.08 -13.94 4.20
CA LYS A 174 -50.72 -12.70 3.49
C LYS A 174 -49.81 -11.91 4.45
N PRO A 175 -48.67 -11.33 4.03
CA PRO A 175 -48.00 -10.34 4.85
C PRO A 175 -48.43 -8.93 4.40
N SER A 176 -49.07 -8.21 5.32
CA SER A 176 -49.24 -6.76 5.28
C SER A 176 -48.55 -6.18 6.51
N HIS A 177 -47.76 -5.12 6.28
CA HIS A 177 -47.22 -4.12 7.22
C HIS A 177 -47.60 -4.27 8.71
N ASP A 178 -46.61 -4.35 9.61
CA ASP A 178 -46.12 -3.14 10.30
C ASP A 178 -44.93 -3.40 11.24
N GLN A 179 -44.19 -2.30 11.48
CA GLN A 179 -43.24 -2.02 12.58
C GLN A 179 -41.81 -2.59 12.51
N MET A 180 -40.92 -1.72 12.02
CA MET A 180 -39.47 -1.77 12.22
C MET A 180 -39.12 -1.72 13.72
N PRO A 181 -38.15 -2.53 14.20
CA PRO A 181 -37.52 -2.27 15.48
C PRO A 181 -36.64 -1.03 15.37
N ASN A 182 -36.81 -0.12 16.34
CA ASN A 182 -35.93 1.02 16.57
C ASN A 182 -34.45 0.62 16.56
N THR A 183 -33.68 1.31 15.73
CA THR A 183 -32.22 1.37 15.76
C THR A 183 -31.76 2.00 17.08
N PRO A 184 -30.69 1.47 17.68
CA PRO A 184 -29.62 2.39 18.09
C PRO A 184 -28.21 1.88 17.74
N GLN A 185 -27.29 2.84 17.54
CA GLN A 185 -25.82 2.72 17.59
C GLN A 185 -25.08 2.03 16.44
N ALA A 186 -24.91 2.71 15.30
CA ALA A 186 -23.90 2.36 14.29
C ALA A 186 -22.63 3.24 14.34
N ALA A 187 -22.58 4.29 15.17
CA ALA A 187 -21.47 5.25 15.21
C ALA A 187 -20.36 4.93 16.25
N GLU A 188 -20.59 4.02 17.21
CA GLU A 188 -19.65 3.75 18.31
C GLU A 188 -18.82 2.46 18.12
N GLN A 189 -19.14 1.59 17.15
CA GLN A 189 -18.45 0.29 16.99
C GLN A 189 -17.06 0.38 16.34
N HIS A 190 -16.73 1.46 15.62
CA HIS A 190 -15.49 1.54 14.82
C HIS A 190 -14.22 1.87 15.61
N ASP A 191 -14.31 2.25 16.89
CA ASP A 191 -13.15 2.60 17.71
C ASP A 191 -12.71 1.48 18.65
N LEU A 192 -13.43 0.35 18.68
CA LEU A 192 -13.12 -0.82 19.52
C LEU A 192 -12.12 -1.78 18.86
N LEU A 193 -11.29 -2.41 19.68
CA LEU A 193 -10.37 -3.48 19.27
C LEU A 193 -11.16 -4.77 18.99
N PRO A 194 -10.76 -5.56 17.98
CA PRO A 194 -11.47 -6.79 17.61
C PRO A 194 -11.36 -7.89 18.67
N ASP A 195 -12.29 -8.84 18.63
CA ASP A 195 -12.37 -9.98 19.54
C ASP A 195 -11.09 -10.81 19.58
N THR A 196 -10.35 -10.88 18.47
CA THR A 196 -9.05 -11.54 18.38
C THR A 196 -8.04 -10.99 19.39
N TYR A 197 -8.04 -9.67 19.61
CA TYR A 197 -7.19 -9.01 20.59
C TYR A 197 -7.77 -9.14 22.00
N GLN A 198 -9.08 -8.98 22.14
CA GLN A 198 -9.74 -9.10 23.45
C GLN A 198 -9.63 -10.50 24.05
N ALA A 199 -9.47 -11.53 23.21
CA ALA A 199 -9.30 -12.93 23.60
C ALA A 199 -7.87 -13.30 24.06
N LEU A 200 -6.91 -12.36 24.01
CA LEU A 200 -5.54 -12.62 24.47
C LEU A 200 -5.46 -12.75 26.00
N ASP A 201 -4.83 -13.83 26.45
CA ASP A 201 -4.51 -14.01 27.87
C ASP A 201 -3.11 -13.49 28.20
N GLU A 202 -2.77 -13.45 29.50
CA GLU A 202 -1.48 -12.96 29.98
C GLU A 202 -0.30 -13.75 29.40
N LYS A 203 -0.49 -15.06 29.18
CA LYS A 203 0.53 -15.91 28.57
C LYS A 203 0.74 -15.56 27.11
N ASP A 204 -0.33 -15.28 26.36
CA ASP A 204 -0.25 -14.85 24.97
C ASP A 204 0.52 -13.53 24.83
N PHE A 205 0.25 -12.53 25.69
CA PHE A 205 1.01 -11.26 25.68
C PHE A 205 2.51 -11.49 25.96
N LEU A 206 2.84 -12.32 26.95
CA LEU A 206 4.23 -12.65 27.28
C LEU A 206 4.91 -13.44 26.14
N ASP A 207 4.20 -14.37 25.51
CA ASP A 207 4.69 -15.15 24.38
C ASP A 207 4.96 -14.26 23.16
N PHE A 208 4.14 -13.21 22.96
CA PHE A 208 4.39 -12.17 21.96
C PHE A 208 5.52 -11.20 22.32
N GLY A 209 6.19 -11.39 23.46
CA GLY A 209 7.33 -10.59 23.86
C GLY A 209 6.97 -9.31 24.61
N VAL A 210 5.72 -9.13 25.04
CA VAL A 210 5.34 -7.94 25.82
C VAL A 210 6.04 -7.98 27.17
N PRO A 211 6.79 -6.93 27.57
CA PRO A 211 7.43 -6.90 28.88
C PRO A 211 6.38 -6.98 29.99
N GLN A 212 6.69 -7.73 31.05
CA GLN A 212 5.72 -8.07 32.11
C GLN A 212 5.03 -6.84 32.74
N ILE A 213 5.74 -5.70 32.81
CA ILE A 213 5.20 -4.44 33.32
C ILE A 213 4.06 -3.87 32.46
N TYR A 214 4.06 -4.14 31.15
CA TYR A 214 3.05 -3.65 30.21
C TYR A 214 1.86 -4.58 30.05
N VAL A 215 1.97 -5.86 30.42
CA VAL A 215 0.90 -6.83 30.20
C VAL A 215 -0.43 -6.41 30.86
N PRO A 216 -0.46 -5.93 32.13
CA PRO A 216 -1.69 -5.43 32.72
C PRO A 216 -2.29 -4.23 31.98
N ILE A 217 -1.44 -3.34 31.46
CA ILE A 217 -1.87 -2.12 30.74
C ILE A 217 -2.48 -2.49 29.39
N MET A 218 -1.81 -3.36 28.61
CA MET A 218 -2.25 -3.73 27.25
C MET A 218 -3.53 -4.56 27.28
N LYS A 219 -3.71 -5.39 28.30
CA LYS A 219 -4.89 -6.23 28.49
C LYS A 219 -6.16 -5.43 28.77
N THR A 220 -6.06 -4.25 29.39
CA THR A 220 -7.22 -3.39 29.67
C THR A 220 -7.61 -2.48 28.51
N ARG A 221 -6.82 -2.40 27.43
CA ARG A 221 -7.16 -1.57 26.27
C ARG A 221 -8.32 -2.17 25.50
N ARG A 222 -9.32 -1.33 25.24
CA ARG A 222 -10.51 -1.67 24.44
C ARG A 222 -10.65 -0.83 23.19
N THR A 223 -10.04 0.36 23.15
CA THR A 223 -10.11 1.26 21.99
C THR A 223 -8.81 1.27 21.20
N TRP A 224 -8.90 1.62 19.91
CA TRP A 224 -7.73 1.78 19.04
C TRP A 224 -6.85 2.95 19.45
N LYS A 225 -7.46 4.05 19.91
CA LYS A 225 -6.73 5.24 20.39
C LYS A 225 -5.82 4.87 21.56
N ASP A 226 -6.36 4.20 22.58
CA ASP A 226 -5.59 3.81 23.77
C ASP A 226 -4.58 2.72 23.43
N PHE A 227 -4.97 1.75 22.58
CA PHE A 227 -4.04 0.72 22.11
C PHE A 227 -2.81 1.34 21.44
N LYS A 228 -2.99 2.25 20.48
CA LYS A 228 -1.88 2.85 19.74
C LYS A 228 -0.92 3.61 20.65
N GLN A 229 -1.46 4.44 21.56
CA GLN A 229 -0.66 5.22 22.50
C GLN A 229 0.28 4.36 23.36
N TRP A 230 -0.20 3.20 23.80
CA TRP A 230 0.60 2.28 24.62
C TRP A 230 1.45 1.32 23.79
N ASN A 231 1.00 0.94 22.60
CA ASN A 231 1.75 0.09 21.66
C ASN A 231 3.04 0.78 21.19
N GLU A 232 3.04 2.11 21.05
CA GLU A 232 4.24 2.91 20.73
C GLU A 232 5.33 2.86 21.81
N LYS A 233 4.98 2.49 23.04
CA LYS A 233 5.93 2.37 24.17
C LYS A 233 6.49 0.95 24.34
N LEU A 234 5.95 -0.03 23.61
CA LEU A 234 6.39 -1.42 23.67
C LEU A 234 7.66 -1.66 22.84
N PRO A 235 8.40 -2.75 23.12
CA PRO A 235 9.37 -3.29 22.17
C PRO A 235 8.73 -3.51 20.79
N GLU A 236 9.46 -3.20 19.72
CA GLU A 236 8.92 -3.20 18.35
C GLU A 236 8.43 -4.58 17.88
N ASP A 237 9.12 -5.65 18.30
CA ASP A 237 8.72 -7.03 18.04
C ASP A 237 7.37 -7.35 18.70
N ALA A 238 7.21 -6.99 19.97
CA ALA A 238 5.97 -7.14 20.71
C ALA A 238 4.84 -6.27 20.14
N ALA A 239 5.15 -5.02 19.82
CA ALA A 239 4.21 -4.07 19.23
C ALA A 239 3.68 -4.57 17.88
N THR A 240 4.53 -5.19 17.07
CA THR A 240 4.16 -5.79 15.78
C THR A 240 3.24 -6.99 15.97
N CYS A 241 3.56 -7.90 16.90
CA CYS A 241 2.70 -9.04 17.22
C CYS A 241 1.31 -8.60 17.66
N LEU A 242 1.23 -7.65 18.60
CA LEU A 242 -0.02 -7.14 19.11
C LEU A 242 -0.80 -6.35 18.05
N GLN A 243 -0.10 -5.60 17.18
CA GLN A 243 -0.70 -4.91 16.05
C GLN A 243 -1.38 -5.90 15.10
N PHE A 244 -0.75 -7.04 14.80
CA PHE A 244 -1.36 -8.08 13.96
C PHE A 244 -2.61 -8.71 14.58
N VAL A 245 -2.59 -8.97 15.88
CA VAL A 245 -3.78 -9.50 16.56
C VAL A 245 -4.88 -8.44 16.65
N ALA A 246 -4.52 -7.18 16.91
CA ALA A 246 -5.43 -6.04 16.85
C ALA A 246 -5.97 -5.80 15.42
N GLU A 247 -5.28 -6.28 14.40
CA GLU A 247 -5.73 -6.32 13.01
C GLU A 247 -6.55 -7.58 12.69
N GLY A 248 -6.95 -8.40 13.67
CA GLY A 248 -7.83 -9.54 13.40
C GLY A 248 -7.11 -10.81 12.94
N ILE A 249 -5.77 -10.83 12.96
CA ILE A 249 -5.02 -12.06 12.73
C ILE A 249 -5.09 -12.90 14.01
N SER A 250 -5.42 -14.19 13.88
CA SER A 250 -5.52 -15.06 15.05
C SER A 250 -4.17 -15.26 15.74
N LYS A 251 -4.18 -15.46 17.06
CA LYS A 251 -2.93 -15.64 17.83
C LYS A 251 -2.08 -16.82 17.35
N ASP A 252 -2.71 -17.89 16.88
CA ASP A 252 -2.00 -19.06 16.36
C ASP A 252 -1.40 -18.80 14.97
N GLU A 253 -2.06 -17.99 14.15
CA GLU A 253 -1.46 -17.51 12.91
C GLU A 253 -0.29 -16.57 13.19
N VAL A 254 -0.43 -15.59 14.10
CA VAL A 254 0.69 -14.71 14.49
C VAL A 254 1.88 -15.52 14.99
N ARG A 255 1.65 -16.57 15.78
CA ARG A 255 2.71 -17.48 16.23
C ARG A 255 3.42 -18.19 15.06
N LYS A 256 2.66 -18.78 14.14
CA LYS A 256 3.21 -19.41 12.93
C LYS A 256 3.96 -18.40 12.05
N LEU A 257 3.44 -17.18 11.97
CA LEU A 257 3.96 -16.08 11.17
C LEU A 257 5.30 -15.57 11.71
N ILE A 258 5.50 -15.54 13.03
CA ILE A 258 6.64 -14.85 13.66
C ILE A 258 7.68 -15.81 14.24
N TYR A 259 7.28 -16.96 14.78
CA TYR A 259 8.18 -17.86 15.50
C TYR A 259 8.58 -19.12 14.73
N ASP A 260 7.69 -19.68 13.90
CA ASP A 260 7.97 -20.95 13.19
C ASP A 260 8.82 -20.76 11.92
N ASP A 261 8.63 -19.67 11.15
CA ASP A 261 9.39 -19.40 9.90
C ASP A 261 10.73 -18.65 10.13
N ALA A 262 10.94 -18.06 11.32
CA ALA A 262 12.13 -17.29 11.68
C ALA A 262 13.44 -18.12 11.72
N ALA A 263 13.36 -19.45 11.69
CA ALA A 263 14.54 -20.32 11.71
C ALA A 263 15.39 -20.28 10.43
N SER A 264 14.95 -19.61 9.34
CA SER A 264 15.57 -19.75 8.01
C SER A 264 15.78 -18.48 7.15
N SER A 265 15.73 -17.26 7.69
CA SER A 265 15.98 -16.06 6.84
C SER A 265 17.48 -15.87 6.52
N THR A 266 17.80 -15.75 5.23
CA THR A 266 19.15 -15.58 4.65
C THR A 266 19.51 -14.12 4.34
N TYR A 267 18.72 -13.13 4.79
CA TYR A 267 18.72 -11.82 4.14
C TYR A 267 19.32 -10.67 4.98
N LEU A 268 20.65 -10.56 4.93
CA LEU A 268 21.40 -9.31 5.18
C LEU A 268 22.85 -9.33 4.66
N GLY A 269 23.23 -10.28 3.79
CA GLY A 269 24.62 -10.40 3.35
C GLY A 269 25.60 -10.91 4.43
N VAL A 270 25.14 -11.11 5.66
CA VAL A 270 25.85 -11.91 6.66
C VAL A 270 25.39 -13.35 6.50
N ARG A 271 26.21 -14.14 5.79
CA ARG A 271 26.14 -15.60 5.81
C ARG A 271 25.85 -16.09 7.23
N LYS A 272 24.88 -17.00 7.40
CA LYS A 272 24.61 -17.78 8.64
C LYS A 272 25.86 -18.53 9.15
N THR A 273 26.96 -18.48 8.42
CA THR A 273 28.23 -19.19 8.61
C THR A 273 29.29 -18.48 9.45
N LEU A 274 29.02 -17.34 10.12
CA LEU A 274 30.04 -16.71 11.00
C LEU A 274 29.74 -16.73 12.50
N PHE A 275 28.53 -17.11 12.95
CA PHE A 275 28.22 -17.16 14.39
C PHE A 275 27.80 -18.54 14.91
N SER A 276 27.66 -19.53 14.02
CA SER A 276 27.19 -20.86 14.40
C SER A 276 28.30 -21.83 14.84
N GLU A 277 29.57 -21.57 14.53
CA GLU A 277 30.64 -22.57 14.80
C GLU A 277 31.52 -22.27 16.02
N THR A 278 31.31 -21.16 16.76
CA THR A 278 32.26 -20.78 17.83
C THR A 278 31.68 -20.36 19.18
N ILE A 279 30.36 -20.49 19.41
CA ILE A 279 29.77 -20.04 20.68
C ILE A 279 29.22 -21.25 21.44
N ALA A 280 30.12 -21.97 22.12
CA ALA A 280 29.73 -22.85 23.22
C ALA A 280 29.17 -21.99 24.37
N PRO A 281 28.12 -22.43 25.07
CA PRO A 281 27.57 -21.71 26.21
C PRO A 281 28.65 -21.54 27.27
N LYS A 282 29.03 -20.30 27.58
CA LYS A 282 29.77 -19.96 28.79
C LYS A 282 28.79 -19.40 29.81
N GLY A 283 28.13 -20.30 30.52
CA GLY A 283 27.25 -20.00 31.65
C GLY A 283 26.48 -21.25 32.07
N GLU A 284 26.50 -21.57 33.37
CA GLU A 284 25.76 -22.72 33.96
C GLU A 284 24.25 -22.46 34.12
N THR A 285 23.74 -21.31 33.66
CA THR A 285 22.31 -20.98 33.63
C THR A 285 21.83 -21.00 32.18
N GLY A 286 20.72 -21.71 31.89
CA GLY A 286 20.16 -21.87 30.54
C GLY A 286 19.57 -20.59 29.91
N GLU A 287 20.06 -19.41 30.27
CA GLU A 287 19.63 -18.10 29.77
C GLU A 287 20.46 -17.67 28.55
N ILE A 288 19.81 -17.07 27.56
CA ILE A 288 20.47 -16.61 26.34
C ILE A 288 21.04 -15.20 26.57
N GLY A 289 22.36 -15.04 26.33
CA GLY A 289 23.04 -13.74 26.45
C GLY A 289 22.77 -12.77 25.28
N LEU A 290 23.01 -11.47 25.48
CA LEU A 290 22.71 -10.40 24.52
C LEU A 290 23.34 -10.64 23.14
N ARG A 291 24.61 -11.09 23.11
CA ARG A 291 25.33 -11.40 21.86
C ARG A 291 24.65 -12.49 21.03
N GLN A 292 24.08 -13.49 21.68
CA GLN A 292 23.36 -14.58 21.02
C GLN A 292 21.94 -14.15 20.63
N ALA A 293 21.29 -13.33 21.45
CA ALA A 293 19.97 -12.75 21.16
C ALA A 293 19.99 -11.81 19.94
N LEU A 294 21.09 -11.08 19.69
CA LEU A 294 21.25 -10.26 18.47
C LEU A 294 21.17 -11.05 17.16
N ALA A 295 21.43 -12.36 17.21
CA ALA A 295 21.29 -13.23 16.05
C ALA A 295 19.84 -13.67 15.80
N SER A 296 18.91 -13.40 16.73
CA SER A 296 17.50 -13.75 16.55
C SER A 296 16.82 -12.84 15.54
N TYR A 297 15.84 -13.39 14.82
CA TYR A 297 15.09 -12.68 13.79
C TYR A 297 14.42 -11.41 14.32
N ALA A 298 13.82 -11.47 15.51
CA ALA A 298 13.19 -10.33 16.16
C ALA A 298 14.20 -9.21 16.49
N SER A 299 15.39 -9.55 16.98
CA SER A 299 16.45 -8.54 17.23
C SER A 299 16.92 -7.85 15.95
N GLN A 300 16.99 -8.57 14.83
CA GLN A 300 17.40 -8.02 13.53
C GLN A 300 16.35 -7.06 12.91
N GLN A 301 15.15 -6.96 13.49
CA GLN A 301 14.15 -5.96 13.08
C GLN A 301 14.41 -4.58 13.71
N SER A 302 14.98 -4.55 14.92
CA SER A 302 15.17 -3.33 15.71
C SER A 302 16.64 -2.93 15.90
N PHE A 303 17.59 -3.82 15.56
CA PHE A 303 19.02 -3.60 15.73
C PHE A 303 19.76 -3.96 14.44
N VAL A 304 20.55 -3.02 13.91
CA VAL A 304 21.34 -3.19 12.69
C VAL A 304 22.81 -3.33 13.06
N VAL A 305 23.44 -4.43 12.64
CA VAL A 305 24.90 -4.60 12.72
C VAL A 305 25.50 -3.87 11.53
N VAL A 306 26.07 -2.69 11.76
CA VAL A 306 26.70 -1.89 10.71
C VAL A 306 28.15 -2.32 10.56
N GLN A 307 28.48 -2.95 9.43
CA GLN A 307 29.86 -3.27 9.06
C GLN A 307 30.45 -2.14 8.19
N GLY A 308 30.62 -0.94 8.77
CA GLY A 308 31.41 0.14 8.18
C GLY A 308 30.67 1.44 7.82
N GLU A 309 31.45 2.46 7.46
CA GLU A 309 31.03 3.85 7.25
C GLU A 309 30.11 4.06 6.03
N GLU A 310 30.20 3.19 5.02
CA GLU A 310 29.40 3.30 3.78
C GLU A 310 27.93 2.92 3.96
N ASP A 311 27.61 1.91 4.77
CA ASP A 311 26.23 1.43 4.94
C ASP A 311 25.39 2.38 5.79
N LEU A 312 26.02 3.08 6.74
CA LEU A 312 25.37 4.09 7.55
C LEU A 312 25.15 5.41 6.80
N LYS A 313 26.14 5.88 6.02
CA LYS A 313 25.98 7.01 5.08
C LYS A 313 24.89 6.71 4.05
N ARG A 314 24.77 5.47 3.58
CA ARG A 314 23.68 5.06 2.67
C ARG A 314 22.30 5.12 3.33
N LEU A 315 22.16 4.82 4.62
CA LEU A 315 20.85 4.80 5.30
C LEU A 315 20.34 6.19 5.69
N LEU A 316 21.24 7.13 5.98
CA LEU A 316 20.91 8.42 6.58
C LEU A 316 20.90 9.60 5.60
N ASP A 317 21.69 9.56 4.51
CA ASP A 317 21.77 10.64 3.50
C ASP A 317 20.95 10.35 2.23
N ALA A 318 19.89 9.55 2.33
CA ALA A 318 19.26 8.94 1.17
C ALA A 318 18.15 9.79 0.50
N PRO A 319 18.27 10.09 -0.81
CA PRO A 319 17.19 10.67 -1.61
C PRO A 319 15.93 9.78 -1.64
N LEU A 320 14.80 10.33 -2.11
CA LEU A 320 13.49 9.67 -2.32
C LEU A 320 13.59 8.23 -2.85
N GLU A 321 14.62 7.94 -3.64
CA GLU A 321 14.94 6.65 -4.24
C GLU A 321 15.13 5.49 -3.25
N LYS A 322 15.64 5.72 -2.02
CA LYS A 322 15.84 4.60 -1.06
C LYS A 322 14.58 4.23 -0.29
N TRP A 323 13.64 5.17 -0.09
CA TRP A 323 12.32 4.83 0.45
C TRP A 323 11.55 3.89 -0.50
N ARG A 324 11.77 4.00 -1.81
CA ARG A 324 11.15 3.12 -2.81
C ARG A 324 11.59 1.66 -2.72
N VAL A 325 12.70 1.37 -2.03
CA VAL A 325 13.21 0.01 -1.85
C VAL A 325 13.17 -0.47 -0.40
N PHE A 326 12.75 0.38 0.55
CA PHE A 326 12.71 0.02 1.96
C PHE A 326 11.55 -0.92 2.27
N LEU A 327 11.86 -2.17 2.64
CA LEU A 327 10.88 -3.17 3.07
C LEU A 327 10.68 -3.10 4.58
N HIS A 328 9.48 -2.74 5.01
CA HIS A 328 9.14 -2.66 6.43
C HIS A 328 9.15 -4.06 7.07
N PRO A 329 9.55 -4.23 8.36
CA PRO A 329 9.53 -5.53 9.04
C PRO A 329 8.20 -6.28 8.95
N SER A 330 7.06 -5.60 9.13
CA SER A 330 5.72 -6.21 8.99
C SER A 330 5.41 -6.73 7.58
N GLN A 331 6.14 -6.25 6.56
CA GLN A 331 5.99 -6.68 5.18
C GLN A 331 6.88 -7.86 4.80
N ARG A 332 7.97 -8.11 5.56
CA ARG A 332 8.95 -9.19 5.28
C ARG A 332 8.31 -10.55 5.22
N ILE A 333 7.28 -10.76 6.04
CA ILE A 333 6.56 -12.02 6.10
C ILE A 333 5.94 -12.42 4.76
N PHE A 334 5.48 -11.43 3.97
CA PHE A 334 4.90 -11.70 2.68
C PHE A 334 5.97 -12.07 1.62
N VAL A 335 7.20 -11.62 1.85
CA VAL A 335 8.36 -11.84 0.99
C VAL A 335 9.04 -13.17 1.27
N GLU A 336 9.24 -13.53 2.53
CA GLU A 336 10.10 -14.65 2.93
C GLU A 336 9.38 -16.00 2.93
N ARG A 337 8.06 -16.00 3.18
CA ARG A 337 7.26 -17.22 3.32
C ARG A 337 7.10 -17.98 2.00
N ASN A 338 7.08 -19.32 2.06
CA ASN A 338 6.68 -20.14 0.92
C ASN A 338 5.15 -20.29 0.87
N TYR A 339 4.60 -20.20 -0.33
CA TYR A 339 3.18 -20.40 -0.60
C TYR A 339 3.01 -21.60 -1.52
N HIS A 340 2.08 -22.49 -1.18
CA HIS A 340 1.73 -23.61 -2.04
C HIS A 340 0.80 -23.11 -3.14
N GLY A 341 1.32 -22.80 -4.33
CA GLY A 341 0.61 -22.21 -5.46
C GLY A 341 0.38 -20.68 -5.37
N PRO A 342 -0.59 -20.14 -6.13
CA PRO A 342 -0.77 -18.69 -6.28
C PRO A 342 -1.13 -17.97 -4.97
N PHE A 343 -0.50 -16.82 -4.75
CA PHE A 343 -0.74 -15.94 -3.61
C PHE A 343 -1.16 -14.54 -4.05
N ARG A 344 -2.07 -13.91 -3.29
CA ARG A 344 -2.54 -12.54 -3.57
C ARG A 344 -2.40 -11.63 -2.35
N LEU A 345 -1.75 -10.49 -2.55
CA LEU A 345 -1.61 -9.44 -1.56
C LEU A 345 -2.29 -8.15 -2.03
N LEU A 346 -3.35 -7.76 -1.33
CA LEU A 346 -4.02 -6.49 -1.58
C LEU A 346 -3.49 -5.40 -0.66
N GLY A 347 -3.72 -4.14 -0.99
CA GLY A 347 -3.42 -3.03 -0.09
C GLY A 347 -3.81 -1.71 -0.74
N ALA A 348 -4.17 -0.72 0.08
CA ALA A 348 -4.48 0.63 -0.42
C ALA A 348 -3.25 1.32 -1.04
N ALA A 349 -3.43 2.52 -1.59
CA ALA A 349 -2.32 3.35 -2.03
C ALA A 349 -1.31 3.55 -0.88
N GLY A 350 -0.01 3.56 -1.18
CA GLY A 350 1.03 3.86 -0.18
C GLY A 350 1.38 2.74 0.81
N THR A 351 0.76 1.55 0.73
CA THR A 351 1.06 0.44 1.67
C THR A 351 2.32 -0.37 1.37
N GLY A 352 3.07 -0.03 0.33
CA GLY A 352 4.33 -0.71 -0.03
C GLY A 352 4.19 -2.00 -0.85
N LYS A 353 3.07 -2.21 -1.55
CA LYS A 353 2.84 -3.38 -2.43
C LYS A 353 3.98 -3.65 -3.43
N THR A 354 4.39 -2.64 -4.19
CA THR A 354 5.49 -2.74 -5.17
C THR A 354 6.80 -3.10 -4.48
N VAL A 355 7.06 -2.58 -3.27
CA VAL A 355 8.25 -2.93 -2.49
C VAL A 355 8.24 -4.42 -2.13
N VAL A 356 7.12 -4.91 -1.61
CA VAL A 356 6.94 -6.35 -1.32
C VAL A 356 7.17 -7.19 -2.57
N ALA A 357 6.57 -6.80 -3.71
CA ALA A 357 6.73 -7.50 -4.98
C ALA A 357 8.21 -7.55 -5.43
N MET A 358 8.95 -6.45 -5.33
CA MET A 358 10.36 -6.39 -5.71
C MET A 358 11.23 -7.28 -4.84
N HIS A 359 11.07 -7.20 -3.51
CA HIS A 359 11.82 -8.05 -2.58
C HIS A 359 11.45 -9.52 -2.73
N ARG A 360 10.18 -9.81 -3.04
CA ARG A 360 9.72 -11.18 -3.36
C ARG A 360 10.41 -11.71 -4.62
N ALA A 361 10.47 -10.92 -5.69
CA ALA A 361 11.17 -11.31 -6.91
C ALA A 361 12.67 -11.54 -6.66
N LYS A 362 13.32 -10.67 -5.88
CA LYS A 362 14.71 -10.87 -5.46
C LYS A 362 14.89 -12.18 -4.70
N ARG A 363 14.09 -12.44 -3.65
CA ARG A 363 14.17 -13.68 -2.85
C ARG A 363 14.07 -14.94 -3.72
N LEU A 364 13.10 -14.98 -4.63
CA LEU A 364 12.89 -16.11 -5.54
C LEU A 364 14.05 -16.25 -6.53
N ALA A 365 14.61 -15.15 -7.02
CA ALA A 365 15.79 -15.17 -7.87
C ALA A 365 17.03 -15.68 -7.12
N SER A 366 17.25 -15.25 -5.87
CA SER A 366 18.34 -15.76 -5.02
C SER A 366 18.24 -17.28 -4.84
N GLU A 367 17.02 -17.80 -4.65
CA GLU A 367 16.76 -19.25 -4.55
C GLU A 367 17.13 -19.98 -5.85
N LEU A 368 16.71 -19.46 -7.01
CA LEU A 368 17.06 -20.05 -8.31
C LEU A 368 18.57 -20.04 -8.57
N VAL A 369 19.24 -18.92 -8.27
CA VAL A 369 20.70 -18.77 -8.42
C VAL A 369 21.42 -19.75 -7.51
N SER A 370 21.00 -19.88 -6.25
CA SER A 370 21.62 -20.82 -5.30
C SER A 370 21.51 -22.29 -5.73
N ARG A 371 20.47 -22.64 -6.48
CA ARG A 371 20.25 -23.98 -7.03
C ARG A 371 20.89 -24.18 -8.41
N GLY A 372 21.51 -23.15 -8.99
CA GLY A 372 22.05 -23.19 -10.35
C GLY A 372 20.98 -23.38 -11.42
N SER A 373 19.73 -22.96 -11.17
CA SER A 373 18.65 -23.08 -12.15
C SER A 373 18.85 -22.13 -13.33
N ARG A 374 18.47 -22.58 -14.53
CA ARG A 374 18.44 -21.74 -15.74
C ARG A 374 17.11 -21.02 -15.93
N GLN A 375 16.08 -21.37 -15.16
CA GLN A 375 14.79 -20.69 -15.20
C GLN A 375 14.91 -19.31 -14.54
N LYS A 376 13.96 -18.44 -14.84
CA LYS A 376 13.94 -17.06 -14.35
C LYS A 376 12.70 -16.74 -13.52
N VAL A 377 12.76 -15.61 -12.83
CA VAL A 377 11.59 -14.92 -12.27
C VAL A 377 11.11 -13.87 -13.27
N LEU A 378 9.82 -13.86 -13.59
CA LEU A 378 9.19 -12.76 -14.33
C LEU A 378 8.62 -11.75 -13.33
N PHE A 379 9.03 -10.49 -13.42
CA PHE A 379 8.33 -9.38 -12.79
C PHE A 379 7.55 -8.63 -13.88
N THR A 380 6.23 -8.58 -13.77
CA THR A 380 5.38 -7.91 -14.75
C THR A 380 4.41 -6.92 -14.12
N THR A 381 4.07 -5.90 -14.88
CA THR A 381 3.11 -4.84 -14.52
C THR A 381 2.43 -4.30 -15.78
N TYR A 382 1.29 -3.64 -15.60
CA TYR A 382 0.52 -3.05 -16.69
C TYR A 382 1.20 -1.82 -17.32
N SER A 383 1.93 -1.02 -16.53
CA SER A 383 2.55 0.22 -17.03
C SER A 383 4.02 0.01 -17.47
N VAL A 384 4.37 0.51 -18.66
CA VAL A 384 5.76 0.51 -19.15
C VAL A 384 6.67 1.32 -18.21
N THR A 385 6.19 2.45 -17.68
CA THR A 385 7.02 3.30 -16.83
C THR A 385 7.23 2.71 -15.45
N LEU A 386 6.19 2.05 -14.90
CA LEU A 386 6.36 1.32 -13.64
C LEU A 386 7.34 0.16 -13.79
N ALA A 387 7.32 -0.55 -14.94
CA ALA A 387 8.28 -1.62 -15.20
C ALA A 387 9.73 -1.11 -15.24
N THR A 388 9.96 0.04 -15.87
CA THR A 388 11.26 0.71 -15.87
C THR A 388 11.70 1.10 -14.46
N ASP A 389 10.81 1.74 -13.71
CA ASP A 389 11.07 2.18 -12.34
C ASP A 389 11.43 1.02 -11.41
N VAL A 390 10.65 -0.07 -11.48
CA VAL A 390 10.91 -1.31 -10.75
C VAL A 390 12.26 -1.89 -11.16
N ARG A 391 12.60 -1.86 -12.46
CA ARG A 391 13.89 -2.36 -12.93
C ARG A 391 15.06 -1.56 -12.34
N SER A 392 14.95 -0.25 -12.28
CA SER A 392 15.96 0.63 -11.65
C SER A 392 16.08 0.36 -10.16
N ASN A 393 14.95 0.21 -9.45
CA ASN A 393 14.93 -0.11 -8.02
C ASN A 393 15.49 -1.51 -7.72
N LEU A 394 15.19 -2.51 -8.56
CA LEU A 394 15.72 -3.87 -8.42
C LEU A 394 17.24 -3.91 -8.55
N ARG A 395 17.84 -3.07 -9.41
CA ARG A 395 19.30 -2.94 -9.52
C ARG A 395 19.95 -2.45 -8.23
N LEU A 396 19.24 -1.67 -7.42
CA LEU A 396 19.75 -1.16 -6.14
C LEU A 396 19.76 -2.24 -5.06
N ILE A 397 18.88 -3.24 -5.15
CA ILE A 397 18.74 -4.27 -4.11
C ILE A 397 19.30 -5.64 -4.52
N CYS A 398 19.43 -5.96 -5.80
CA CYS A 398 19.90 -7.27 -6.29
C CYS A 398 21.41 -7.27 -6.57
N THR A 399 22.05 -8.43 -6.36
CA THR A 399 23.35 -8.74 -6.97
C THR A 399 23.21 -8.86 -8.50
N PRO A 400 24.30 -8.74 -9.28
CA PRO A 400 24.25 -8.90 -10.73
C PRO A 400 23.67 -10.26 -11.18
N GLU A 401 24.00 -11.34 -10.46
CA GLU A 401 23.51 -12.70 -10.74
C GLU A 401 22.01 -12.82 -10.48
N GLU A 402 21.53 -12.33 -9.33
CA GLU A 402 20.11 -12.28 -9.00
C GLU A 402 19.33 -11.44 -10.01
N PHE A 403 19.85 -10.25 -10.34
CA PHE A 403 19.20 -9.37 -11.30
C PHE A 403 19.10 -10.00 -12.70
N ASN A 404 20.13 -10.75 -13.14
CA ASN A 404 20.11 -11.48 -14.41
C ASN A 404 19.09 -12.63 -14.43
N ALA A 405 18.76 -13.19 -13.26
CA ALA A 405 17.70 -14.18 -13.08
C ALA A 405 16.29 -13.57 -13.04
N ILE A 406 16.14 -12.25 -13.07
CA ILE A 406 14.85 -11.54 -13.09
C ILE A 406 14.65 -10.85 -14.45
N ASP A 407 13.57 -11.20 -15.14
CA ASP A 407 13.10 -10.44 -16.29
C ASP A 407 12.01 -9.44 -15.83
N VAL A 408 12.30 -8.13 -15.91
CA VAL A 408 11.31 -7.08 -15.61
C VAL A 408 10.73 -6.55 -16.93
N ILE A 409 9.45 -6.83 -17.17
CA ILE A 409 8.81 -6.48 -18.45
C ILE A 409 7.29 -6.33 -18.34
N ASN A 410 6.76 -5.31 -19.00
CA ASN A 410 5.32 -5.17 -19.25
C ASN A 410 4.78 -6.31 -20.14
N LEU A 411 3.60 -6.83 -19.80
CA LEU A 411 3.05 -8.03 -20.43
C LEU A 411 2.84 -7.89 -21.95
N ASP A 412 2.34 -6.75 -22.44
CA ASP A 412 2.12 -6.54 -23.88
C ASP A 412 3.43 -6.62 -24.68
N ARG A 413 4.51 -6.09 -24.10
CA ARG A 413 5.86 -6.19 -24.68
C ARG A 413 6.37 -7.64 -24.63
N LEU A 414 6.05 -8.40 -23.59
CA LEU A 414 6.39 -9.82 -23.51
C LEU A 414 5.68 -10.63 -24.60
N VAL A 415 4.38 -10.41 -24.78
CA VAL A 415 3.59 -11.04 -25.85
C VAL A 415 4.13 -10.66 -27.22
N SER A 416 4.39 -9.37 -27.45
CA SER A 416 4.99 -8.91 -28.71
C SER A 416 6.34 -9.57 -29.01
N ARG A 417 7.16 -9.86 -28.00
CA ARG A 417 8.42 -10.60 -28.16
C ARG A 417 8.17 -12.07 -28.47
N LEU A 418 7.23 -12.71 -27.78
CA LEU A 418 6.86 -14.11 -28.03
C LEU A 418 6.46 -14.34 -29.49
N PHE A 419 5.64 -13.45 -30.07
CA PHE A 419 5.28 -13.53 -31.49
C PHE A 419 6.50 -13.41 -32.41
N LYS A 420 7.39 -12.45 -32.15
CA LYS A 420 8.61 -12.24 -32.94
C LYS A 420 9.57 -13.42 -32.84
N ASP A 421 9.79 -13.96 -31.65
CA ASP A 421 10.71 -15.08 -31.40
C ASP A 421 10.22 -16.36 -32.11
N ARG A 422 8.90 -16.52 -32.28
CA ARG A 422 8.27 -17.61 -33.04
C ARG A 422 8.15 -17.31 -34.55
N GLY A 423 8.66 -16.18 -35.02
CA GLY A 423 8.68 -15.80 -36.44
C GLY A 423 7.36 -15.23 -36.98
N TYR A 424 6.41 -14.88 -36.12
CA TYR A 424 5.16 -14.23 -36.57
C TYR A 424 5.41 -12.77 -36.97
N THR A 425 4.93 -12.39 -38.14
CA THR A 425 5.01 -11.01 -38.69
C THR A 425 3.77 -10.18 -38.39
N THR A 426 2.77 -10.75 -37.72
CA THR A 426 1.48 -10.13 -37.43
C THR A 426 1.66 -8.88 -36.55
N ALA A 427 1.05 -7.77 -36.96
CA ALA A 427 1.10 -6.52 -36.21
C ALA A 427 0.09 -6.53 -35.05
N ILE A 428 0.49 -6.04 -33.87
CA ILE A 428 -0.42 -5.87 -32.73
C ILE A 428 -0.89 -4.42 -32.69
N TRP A 429 -2.20 -4.21 -32.71
CA TRP A 429 -2.84 -2.91 -32.68
C TRP A 429 -3.45 -2.67 -31.30
N TYR A 430 -3.25 -1.45 -30.79
CA TYR A 430 -3.66 -1.05 -29.45
C TYR A 430 -4.77 -0.01 -29.53
N ASP A 431 -5.82 -0.20 -28.73
CA ASP A 431 -6.84 0.80 -28.51
C ASP A 431 -6.25 2.05 -27.81
N GLY A 432 -6.80 3.22 -28.11
CA GLY A 432 -6.31 4.51 -27.60
C GLY A 432 -4.93 4.96 -28.10
N SER A 433 -4.23 4.13 -28.88
CA SER A 433 -2.99 4.54 -29.55
C SER A 433 -3.31 5.53 -30.68
N PRO A 434 -2.58 6.66 -30.81
CA PRO A 434 -2.85 7.67 -31.85
C PRO A 434 -2.87 7.10 -33.28
N ASP A 435 -2.00 6.13 -33.55
CA ASP A 435 -1.82 5.56 -34.88
C ASP A 435 -2.68 4.31 -35.10
N THR A 436 -2.58 3.33 -34.20
CA THR A 436 -3.26 2.03 -34.34
C THR A 436 -4.69 2.04 -33.83
N GLY A 437 -5.03 2.94 -32.90
CA GLY A 437 -6.39 3.05 -32.35
C GLY A 437 -7.38 3.56 -33.39
N LYS A 438 -7.00 4.58 -34.18
CA LYS A 438 -7.81 5.06 -35.31
C LYS A 438 -8.03 3.96 -36.36
N LYS A 439 -6.96 3.23 -36.71
CA LYS A 439 -7.07 2.08 -37.63
C LYS A 439 -8.04 1.04 -37.08
N LEU A 440 -7.97 0.72 -35.79
CA LEU A 440 -8.88 -0.24 -35.16
C LEU A 440 -10.34 0.25 -35.22
N GLU A 441 -10.59 1.53 -34.91
CA GLU A 441 -11.92 2.14 -35.03
C GLU A 441 -12.45 2.09 -36.46
N ASP A 442 -11.60 2.37 -37.46
CA ASP A 442 -11.96 2.28 -38.88
C ASP A 442 -12.32 0.85 -39.31
N VAL A 443 -11.60 -0.15 -38.79
CA VAL A 443 -11.94 -1.57 -39.03
C VAL A 443 -13.27 -1.94 -38.41
N TRP A 444 -13.57 -1.47 -37.19
CA TRP A 444 -14.87 -1.68 -36.58
C TRP A 444 -15.99 -1.00 -37.37
N ARG A 445 -15.80 0.22 -37.89
CA ARG A 445 -16.78 0.88 -38.77
C ARG A 445 -17.05 0.06 -40.03
N GLN A 446 -16.01 -0.41 -40.70
CA GLN A 446 -16.15 -1.28 -41.89
C GLN A 446 -16.84 -2.60 -41.56
N ALA A 447 -16.57 -3.20 -40.39
CA ALA A 447 -17.24 -4.43 -39.95
C ALA A 447 -18.73 -4.21 -39.70
N ILE A 448 -19.11 -3.06 -39.12
CA ILE A 448 -20.51 -2.67 -38.91
C ILE A 448 -21.24 -2.50 -40.24
N GLU A 449 -20.62 -1.79 -41.18
CA GLU A 449 -21.16 -1.60 -42.53
C GLU A 449 -21.33 -2.93 -43.27
N ALA A 450 -20.32 -3.81 -43.20
CA ALA A 450 -20.35 -5.12 -43.84
C ALA A 450 -21.42 -6.06 -43.26
N ALA A 451 -21.72 -5.96 -41.96
CA ALA A 451 -22.76 -6.76 -41.33
C ALA A 451 -24.18 -6.31 -41.72
N GLY A 452 -24.37 -5.03 -42.07
CA GLY A 452 -25.61 -4.49 -42.65
C GLY A 452 -26.89 -4.68 -41.82
N SER A 453 -26.77 -4.95 -40.51
CA SER A 453 -27.91 -5.35 -39.68
C SER A 453 -28.68 -4.15 -39.10
N GLN A 454 -29.94 -4.00 -39.51
CA GLN A 454 -30.85 -2.94 -39.02
C GLN A 454 -31.04 -2.97 -37.50
N ALA A 455 -30.98 -4.16 -36.88
CA ALA A 455 -31.18 -4.31 -35.43
C ALA A 455 -30.10 -3.61 -34.58
N ILE A 456 -28.94 -3.30 -35.16
CA ILE A 456 -27.77 -2.74 -34.46
C ILE A 456 -27.35 -1.37 -35.02
N ALA A 457 -28.13 -0.77 -35.92
CA ALA A 457 -27.77 0.48 -36.61
C ALA A 457 -27.57 1.69 -35.68
N HIS A 458 -28.15 1.65 -34.47
CA HIS A 458 -28.00 2.69 -33.44
C HIS A 458 -26.74 2.52 -32.57
N LEU A 459 -26.01 1.41 -32.70
CA LEU A 459 -24.82 1.12 -31.91
C LEU A 459 -23.57 1.65 -32.61
N GLY A 460 -22.77 2.44 -31.90
CA GLY A 460 -21.50 2.96 -32.41
C GLY A 460 -20.31 1.99 -32.21
N PRO A 461 -19.16 2.23 -32.87
CA PRO A 461 -17.96 1.37 -32.77
C PRO A 461 -17.50 1.08 -31.34
N SER A 462 -17.56 2.08 -30.45
CA SER A 462 -17.15 1.92 -29.04
C SER A 462 -17.94 0.84 -28.30
N PHE A 463 -19.23 0.67 -28.62
CA PHE A 463 -20.04 -0.38 -28.01
C PHE A 463 -19.51 -1.78 -28.37
N PHE A 464 -19.13 -1.99 -29.64
CA PHE A 464 -18.63 -3.28 -30.11
C PHE A 464 -17.23 -3.58 -29.57
N MET A 465 -16.37 -2.56 -29.50
CA MET A 465 -15.04 -2.67 -28.88
C MET A 465 -15.14 -3.10 -27.41
N ASP A 466 -16.03 -2.46 -26.64
CA ASP A 466 -16.26 -2.87 -25.25
C ASP A 466 -16.89 -4.26 -25.14
N GLU A 467 -17.86 -4.59 -25.99
CA GLU A 467 -18.52 -5.90 -25.98
C GLU A 467 -17.51 -7.01 -26.31
N TRP A 468 -16.58 -6.75 -27.24
CA TRP A 468 -15.45 -7.60 -27.56
C TRP A 468 -14.53 -7.80 -26.35
N SER A 469 -14.01 -6.70 -25.78
CA SER A 469 -13.00 -6.74 -24.74
C SER A 469 -13.53 -7.14 -23.35
N GLN A 470 -14.78 -6.83 -23.01
CA GLN A 470 -15.34 -7.06 -21.67
C GLN A 470 -16.20 -8.33 -21.58
N ILE A 471 -16.85 -8.75 -22.68
CA ILE A 471 -17.77 -9.89 -22.69
C ILE A 471 -17.22 -11.06 -23.49
N LEU A 472 -16.97 -10.88 -24.78
CA LEU A 472 -16.69 -11.98 -25.71
C LEU A 472 -15.33 -12.63 -25.41
N VAL A 473 -14.26 -11.84 -25.37
CA VAL A 473 -12.90 -12.34 -25.15
C VAL A 473 -12.70 -12.87 -23.72
N PRO A 474 -13.10 -12.18 -22.64
CA PRO A 474 -12.96 -12.69 -21.29
C PRO A 474 -13.72 -13.98 -21.03
N GLN A 475 -14.88 -14.18 -21.66
CA GLN A 475 -15.69 -15.40 -21.50
C GLN A 475 -15.38 -16.48 -22.54
N GLN A 476 -14.35 -16.29 -23.38
CA GLN A 476 -13.92 -17.24 -24.43
C GLN A 476 -15.07 -17.65 -25.37
N ILE A 477 -15.93 -16.70 -25.72
CA ILE A 477 -17.08 -16.95 -26.59
C ILE A 477 -16.59 -17.08 -28.03
N SER A 478 -16.79 -18.26 -28.61
CA SER A 478 -16.31 -18.64 -29.95
C SER A 478 -17.44 -18.98 -30.92
N SER A 479 -18.70 -18.95 -30.47
CA SER A 479 -19.85 -19.18 -31.35
C SER A 479 -21.05 -18.30 -30.98
N VAL A 480 -21.91 -18.05 -31.97
CA VAL A 480 -23.19 -17.35 -31.77
C VAL A 480 -24.06 -18.05 -30.74
N ALA A 481 -24.06 -19.39 -30.71
CA ALA A 481 -24.82 -20.17 -29.74
C ALA A 481 -24.39 -19.85 -28.30
N GLN A 482 -23.08 -19.83 -28.04
CA GLN A 482 -22.54 -19.43 -26.73
C GLN A 482 -22.90 -17.98 -26.40
N TYR A 483 -22.77 -17.06 -27.36
CA TYR A 483 -23.08 -15.64 -27.14
C TYR A 483 -24.56 -15.40 -26.78
N LEU A 484 -25.46 -16.18 -27.34
CA LEU A 484 -26.89 -16.09 -27.04
C LEU A 484 -27.21 -16.40 -25.57
N HIS A 485 -26.49 -17.35 -24.96
CA HIS A 485 -26.70 -17.77 -23.58
C HIS A 485 -25.83 -17.03 -22.55
N VAL A 486 -24.82 -16.27 -23.00
CA VAL A 486 -23.89 -15.59 -22.10
C VAL A 486 -24.56 -14.53 -21.23
N LEU A 487 -24.16 -14.49 -19.96
CA LEU A 487 -24.49 -13.40 -19.04
C LEU A 487 -23.56 -12.22 -19.31
N ARG A 488 -24.14 -11.05 -19.58
CA ARG A 488 -23.42 -9.81 -19.87
C ARG A 488 -23.19 -8.99 -18.59
N LYS A 489 -22.53 -9.60 -17.60
CA LYS A 489 -22.24 -8.93 -16.31
C LYS A 489 -21.43 -7.65 -16.56
N GLY A 490 -21.80 -6.54 -15.91
CA GLY A 490 -21.16 -5.24 -16.10
C GLY A 490 -21.65 -4.43 -17.30
N ARG A 491 -22.60 -4.96 -18.08
CA ARG A 491 -23.27 -4.26 -19.20
C ARG A 491 -24.77 -4.23 -18.90
N GLY A 492 -25.42 -3.08 -18.95
CA GLY A 492 -26.85 -2.97 -18.65
C GLY A 492 -27.75 -2.74 -19.86
N THR A 493 -27.21 -2.43 -21.06
CA THR A 493 -27.98 -2.44 -22.30
C THR A 493 -28.57 -3.84 -22.55
N LYS A 494 -29.88 -4.02 -22.40
CA LYS A 494 -30.52 -5.30 -22.73
C LYS A 494 -30.45 -5.52 -24.24
N LEU A 495 -29.93 -6.67 -24.66
CA LEU A 495 -29.88 -7.06 -26.06
C LEU A 495 -30.92 -8.14 -26.34
N SER A 496 -31.74 -7.88 -27.34
CA SER A 496 -32.60 -8.89 -27.96
C SER A 496 -31.77 -9.97 -28.66
N ARG A 497 -32.40 -11.11 -28.94
CA ARG A 497 -31.79 -12.19 -29.73
C ARG A 497 -31.31 -11.70 -31.10
N ALA A 498 -32.10 -10.87 -31.77
CA ALA A 498 -31.75 -10.29 -33.06
C ALA A 498 -30.52 -9.39 -32.99
N GLN A 499 -30.41 -8.54 -31.95
CA GLN A 499 -29.23 -7.71 -31.71
C GLN A 499 -27.98 -8.55 -31.45
N LYS A 500 -28.08 -9.61 -30.62
CA LYS A 500 -26.94 -10.50 -30.36
C LYS A 500 -26.43 -11.18 -31.63
N ILE A 501 -27.34 -11.64 -32.50
CA ILE A 501 -26.97 -12.22 -33.80
C ILE A 501 -26.29 -11.17 -34.69
N GLY A 502 -26.86 -9.96 -34.76
CA GLY A 502 -26.26 -8.85 -35.51
C GLY A 502 -24.85 -8.50 -35.01
N ILE A 503 -24.65 -8.42 -33.70
CA ILE A 503 -23.33 -8.18 -33.08
C ILE A 503 -22.36 -9.30 -33.45
N TRP A 504 -22.81 -10.56 -33.43
CA TRP A 504 -21.96 -11.69 -33.81
C TRP A 504 -21.47 -11.59 -35.27
N HIS A 505 -22.35 -11.21 -36.21
CA HIS A 505 -21.94 -10.98 -37.60
C HIS A 505 -20.90 -9.86 -37.73
N VAL A 506 -21.03 -8.78 -36.94
CA VAL A 506 -20.01 -7.71 -36.90
C VAL A 506 -18.69 -8.26 -36.38
N VAL A 507 -18.70 -9.09 -35.34
CA VAL A 507 -17.49 -9.71 -34.77
C VAL A 507 -16.81 -10.64 -35.78
N GLU A 508 -17.58 -11.44 -36.52
CA GLU A 508 -17.03 -12.29 -37.59
C GLU A 508 -16.42 -11.46 -38.72
N ALA A 509 -17.10 -10.40 -39.14
CA ALA A 509 -16.57 -9.46 -40.13
C ALA A 509 -15.29 -8.77 -39.63
N TYR A 510 -15.26 -8.35 -38.37
CA TYR A 510 -14.11 -7.76 -37.70
C TYR A 510 -12.91 -8.71 -37.70
N GLN A 511 -13.09 -9.95 -37.24
CA GLN A 511 -12.02 -10.96 -37.20
C GLN A 511 -11.48 -11.27 -38.60
N ARG A 512 -12.35 -11.35 -39.61
CA ARG A 512 -11.95 -11.53 -41.01
C ARG A 512 -11.11 -10.36 -41.50
N LEU A 513 -11.59 -9.14 -41.28
CA LEU A 513 -10.91 -7.91 -41.67
C LEU A 513 -9.55 -7.73 -40.98
N MET A 514 -9.40 -8.16 -39.74
CA MET A 514 -8.13 -8.16 -39.01
C MET A 514 -7.16 -9.20 -39.59
N ARG A 515 -7.66 -10.41 -39.89
CA ARG A 515 -6.87 -11.48 -40.53
C ARG A 515 -6.36 -11.07 -41.92
N ASP A 516 -7.21 -10.47 -42.74
CA ASP A 516 -6.84 -9.99 -44.09
C ASP A 516 -5.73 -8.92 -44.04
N ARG A 517 -5.68 -8.15 -42.95
CA ARG A 517 -4.64 -7.15 -42.70
C ARG A 517 -3.40 -7.68 -41.99
N ASN A 518 -3.35 -8.98 -41.69
CA ASN A 518 -2.32 -9.62 -40.86
C ASN A 518 -2.05 -8.83 -39.56
N ALA A 519 -3.13 -8.48 -38.85
CA ALA A 519 -3.07 -7.76 -37.59
C ALA A 519 -3.94 -8.44 -36.52
N PHE A 520 -3.56 -8.26 -35.25
CA PHE A 520 -4.36 -8.60 -34.09
C PHE A 520 -4.58 -7.38 -33.21
N ASP A 521 -5.75 -7.27 -32.61
CA ASP A 521 -5.88 -6.44 -31.41
C ASP A 521 -5.16 -7.11 -30.22
N ILE A 522 -4.97 -6.36 -29.13
CA ILE A 522 -4.25 -6.87 -27.95
C ILE A 522 -4.92 -8.09 -27.31
N ASP A 523 -6.25 -8.12 -27.24
CA ASP A 523 -7.02 -9.20 -26.61
C ASP A 523 -6.90 -10.49 -27.43
N MET A 524 -6.98 -10.39 -28.75
CA MET A 524 -6.78 -11.47 -29.69
C MET A 524 -5.32 -11.95 -29.70
N ALA A 525 -4.35 -11.03 -29.60
CA ALA A 525 -2.94 -11.37 -29.48
C ALA A 525 -2.67 -12.17 -28.18
N MET A 526 -3.25 -11.75 -27.06
CA MET A 526 -3.14 -12.47 -25.78
C MET A 526 -3.76 -13.87 -25.85
N GLN A 527 -4.96 -14.01 -26.45
CA GLN A 527 -5.58 -15.33 -26.65
C GLN A 527 -4.71 -16.27 -27.50
N ASN A 528 -4.19 -15.79 -28.62
CA ASN A 528 -3.30 -16.58 -29.48
C ASN A 528 -1.99 -16.93 -28.76
N ALA A 529 -1.45 -16.01 -27.95
CA ALA A 529 -0.26 -16.29 -27.13
C ALA A 529 -0.50 -17.44 -26.14
N VAL A 530 -1.69 -17.54 -25.52
CA VAL A 530 -2.04 -18.68 -24.65
C VAL A 530 -1.99 -20.00 -25.43
N SER A 531 -2.57 -20.06 -26.63
CA SER A 531 -2.54 -21.28 -27.45
C SER A 531 -1.10 -21.66 -27.78
N LEU A 532 -0.27 -20.70 -28.22
CA LEU A 532 1.15 -20.93 -28.53
C LEU A 532 1.96 -21.45 -27.34
N LEU A 533 1.67 -20.96 -26.13
CA LEU A 533 2.33 -21.40 -24.91
C LEU A 533 1.82 -22.76 -24.43
N SER A 534 0.57 -23.11 -24.72
CA SER A 534 -0.04 -24.37 -24.28
C SER A 534 0.35 -25.54 -25.19
N ASP A 535 0.55 -25.29 -26.48
CA ASP A 535 0.91 -26.32 -27.46
C ASP A 535 2.39 -26.76 -27.37
N SER A 536 3.25 -26.02 -26.65
CA SER A 536 4.66 -26.36 -26.51
C SER A 536 4.91 -27.33 -25.34
N HIS A 537 5.47 -28.51 -25.62
CA HIS A 537 6.03 -29.42 -24.60
C HIS A 537 7.39 -28.96 -24.03
N GLU A 538 7.81 -27.72 -24.33
CA GLU A 538 9.06 -27.15 -23.88
C GLU A 538 8.97 -26.75 -22.40
N THR A 539 10.07 -26.94 -21.66
CA THR A 539 10.20 -26.44 -20.29
C THR A 539 9.96 -24.94 -20.25
N LYS A 540 9.04 -24.49 -19.40
CA LYS A 540 8.73 -23.07 -19.26
C LYS A 540 9.96 -22.28 -18.81
N ARG A 541 10.16 -21.10 -19.41
CA ARG A 541 11.28 -20.20 -19.11
C ARG A 541 11.23 -19.67 -17.68
N TYR A 542 10.02 -19.45 -17.16
CA TYR A 542 9.82 -18.84 -15.86
C TYR A 542 9.44 -19.92 -14.84
N ALA A 543 10.15 -19.92 -13.70
CA ALA A 543 9.78 -20.72 -12.54
C ALA A 543 8.83 -19.95 -11.62
N HIS A 544 8.92 -18.63 -11.60
CA HIS A 544 8.06 -17.81 -10.75
C HIS A 544 7.62 -16.55 -11.50
N ILE A 545 6.39 -16.10 -11.24
CA ILE A 545 5.87 -14.84 -11.77
C ILE A 545 5.38 -13.95 -10.62
N VAL A 546 5.86 -12.71 -10.61
CA VAL A 546 5.40 -11.64 -9.73
C VAL A 546 4.64 -10.63 -10.58
N VAL A 547 3.38 -10.37 -10.21
CA VAL A 547 2.47 -9.46 -10.91
C VAL A 547 2.21 -8.26 -10.02
N ASP A 548 2.59 -7.07 -10.47
CA ASP A 548 2.28 -5.78 -9.84
C ASP A 548 1.14 -5.05 -10.56
N GLU A 549 0.38 -4.24 -9.84
CA GLU A 549 -0.86 -3.59 -10.32
C GLU A 549 -1.87 -4.60 -10.91
N GLY A 550 -2.05 -5.75 -10.24
CA GLY A 550 -2.89 -6.85 -10.71
C GLY A 550 -4.35 -6.47 -11.04
N GLN A 551 -4.86 -5.37 -10.48
CA GLN A 551 -6.20 -4.87 -10.78
C GLN A 551 -6.37 -4.33 -12.21
N ASP A 552 -5.28 -3.99 -12.91
CA ASP A 552 -5.34 -3.43 -14.27
C ASP A 552 -5.30 -4.50 -15.36
N PHE A 553 -4.95 -5.74 -15.00
CA PHE A 553 -4.84 -6.84 -15.95
C PHE A 553 -6.23 -7.37 -16.36
N SER A 554 -6.42 -7.61 -17.66
CA SER A 554 -7.61 -8.24 -18.20
C SER A 554 -7.60 -9.77 -18.01
N ALA A 555 -8.74 -10.43 -18.19
CA ALA A 555 -8.80 -11.89 -18.08
C ALA A 555 -7.89 -12.62 -19.10
N PRO A 556 -7.80 -12.21 -20.38
CA PRO A 556 -6.80 -12.74 -21.31
C PRO A 556 -5.37 -12.60 -20.81
N ALA A 557 -5.03 -11.45 -20.22
CA ALA A 557 -3.71 -11.18 -19.68
C ALA A 557 -3.34 -12.15 -18.54
N TYR A 558 -4.27 -12.41 -17.62
CA TYR A 558 -4.07 -13.41 -16.56
C TYR A 558 -3.92 -14.85 -17.08
N ARG A 559 -4.60 -15.19 -18.18
CA ARG A 559 -4.41 -16.51 -18.82
C ARG A 559 -3.03 -16.65 -19.44
N VAL A 560 -2.49 -15.60 -20.05
CA VAL A 560 -1.09 -15.58 -20.52
C VAL A 560 -0.15 -15.78 -19.34
N ILE A 561 -0.35 -15.05 -18.24
CA ILE A 561 0.44 -15.20 -17.01
C ILE A 561 0.41 -16.66 -16.54
N ARG A 562 -0.76 -17.28 -16.42
CA ARG A 562 -0.89 -18.68 -16.01
C ARG A 562 -0.18 -19.64 -16.97
N ALA A 563 -0.25 -19.40 -18.27
CA ALA A 563 0.37 -20.25 -19.29
C ALA A 563 1.91 -20.15 -19.35
N LEU A 564 2.50 -19.10 -18.74
CA LEU A 564 3.94 -18.85 -18.73
C LEU A 564 4.70 -19.61 -17.63
N VAL A 565 4.01 -20.19 -16.65
CA VAL A 565 4.62 -20.87 -15.49
C VAL A 565 3.80 -22.09 -15.08
N ASP A 566 4.48 -23.19 -14.76
CA ASP A 566 3.85 -24.43 -14.31
C ASP A 566 3.28 -24.28 -12.89
N GLU A 567 2.28 -25.10 -12.53
CA GLU A 567 1.70 -25.07 -11.18
C GLU A 567 2.64 -25.73 -10.17
N HIS A 568 3.11 -24.96 -9.20
CA HIS A 568 3.92 -25.44 -8.07
C HIS A 568 4.00 -24.38 -6.96
N ASP A 569 4.79 -24.65 -5.92
CA ASP A 569 5.03 -23.71 -4.83
C ASP A 569 5.64 -22.39 -5.34
N ASN A 570 5.09 -21.26 -4.92
CA ASN A 570 5.51 -19.91 -5.30
C ASN A 570 5.40 -19.60 -6.80
N ASP A 571 4.54 -20.30 -7.55
CA ASP A 571 4.39 -20.09 -8.99
C ASP A 571 3.96 -18.66 -9.36
N ILE A 572 2.95 -18.10 -8.71
CA ILE A 572 2.39 -16.76 -8.99
C ILE A 572 2.22 -15.97 -7.69
N PHE A 573 2.73 -14.74 -7.67
CA PHE A 573 2.53 -13.77 -6.59
C PHE A 573 1.93 -12.48 -7.14
N ILE A 574 0.68 -12.20 -6.78
CA ILE A 574 -0.08 -11.05 -7.29
C ILE A 574 -0.17 -9.99 -6.20
N VAL A 575 0.20 -8.75 -6.53
CA VAL A 575 -0.10 -7.58 -5.71
C VAL A 575 -1.06 -6.64 -6.44
N GLY A 576 -1.96 -5.99 -5.70
CA GLY A 576 -2.92 -5.08 -6.32
C GLY A 576 -3.73 -4.24 -5.35
N ASP A 577 -4.51 -3.33 -5.90
CA ASP A 577 -5.40 -2.41 -5.17
C ASP A 577 -6.74 -2.26 -5.90
N ALA A 578 -7.82 -2.75 -5.29
CA ALA A 578 -9.14 -2.70 -5.88
C ALA A 578 -9.65 -1.25 -6.08
N GLN A 579 -9.26 -0.30 -5.22
CA GLN A 579 -9.69 1.11 -5.30
C GLN A 579 -8.99 1.85 -6.46
N GLN A 580 -7.82 1.37 -6.91
CA GLN A 580 -7.05 1.96 -8.03
C GLN A 580 -7.36 1.33 -9.39
N ARG A 581 -8.50 0.65 -9.53
CA ARG A 581 -8.95 0.04 -10.80
C ARG A 581 -9.54 1.11 -11.73
N ILE A 582 -8.71 1.65 -12.61
CA ILE A 582 -9.09 2.76 -13.52
C ILE A 582 -9.37 2.32 -14.97
N TYR A 583 -9.02 1.08 -15.35
CA TYR A 583 -9.23 0.53 -16.71
C TYR A 583 -10.48 -0.35 -16.86
N GLY A 584 -11.32 -0.45 -15.82
CA GLY A 584 -12.65 -1.07 -15.92
C GLY A 584 -12.72 -2.60 -16.02
N HIS A 585 -11.60 -3.31 -16.14
CA HIS A 585 -11.61 -4.77 -16.22
C HIS A 585 -11.97 -5.41 -14.87
N LYS A 586 -13.08 -6.14 -14.82
CA LYS A 586 -13.40 -7.03 -13.70
C LYS A 586 -12.96 -8.45 -14.05
N VAL A 587 -12.01 -8.99 -13.29
CA VAL A 587 -11.47 -10.34 -13.51
C VAL A 587 -11.79 -11.23 -12.32
N VAL A 588 -12.26 -12.44 -12.63
CA VAL A 588 -12.36 -13.53 -11.66
C VAL A 588 -11.19 -14.46 -11.92
N LEU A 589 -10.20 -14.46 -11.02
CA LEU A 589 -8.91 -15.15 -11.21
C LEU A 589 -9.07 -16.67 -11.38
N SER A 590 -10.04 -17.29 -10.71
CA SER A 590 -10.33 -18.72 -10.86
C SER A 590 -10.74 -19.10 -12.29
N LYS A 591 -11.43 -18.20 -13.03
CA LYS A 591 -11.77 -18.39 -14.45
C LYS A 591 -10.57 -18.23 -15.40
N CYS A 592 -9.43 -17.79 -14.87
CA CYS A 592 -8.17 -17.69 -15.58
C CYS A 592 -7.20 -18.83 -15.21
N GLY A 593 -7.65 -19.83 -14.44
CA GLY A 593 -6.81 -20.92 -13.95
C GLY A 593 -5.96 -20.55 -12.73
N ILE A 594 -6.29 -19.47 -12.02
CA ILE A 594 -5.55 -19.01 -10.84
C ILE A 594 -6.46 -19.12 -9.60
N THR A 595 -6.21 -20.15 -8.79
CA THR A 595 -6.98 -20.41 -7.56
C THR A 595 -6.23 -19.91 -6.33
N ILE A 596 -6.83 -18.98 -5.58
CA ILE A 596 -6.21 -18.27 -4.44
C ILE A 596 -6.81 -18.67 -3.08
N GLN A 597 -7.74 -19.63 -3.02
CA GLN A 597 -8.41 -20.00 -1.77
C GLN A 597 -7.41 -20.21 -0.61
N GLY A 598 -7.65 -19.51 0.51
CA GLY A 598 -6.80 -19.48 1.72
C GLY A 598 -5.51 -18.65 1.63
N ARG A 599 -5.14 -18.14 0.45
CA ARG A 599 -3.85 -17.50 0.13
C ARG A 599 -3.99 -16.03 -0.29
N ALA A 600 -5.00 -15.34 0.25
CA ALA A 600 -5.17 -13.90 0.11
C ALA A 600 -4.84 -13.18 1.42
N ARG A 601 -4.14 -12.05 1.35
CA ARG A 601 -3.86 -11.17 2.50
C ARG A 601 -3.99 -9.70 2.09
N LYS A 602 -4.09 -8.79 3.07
CA LYS A 602 -4.21 -7.34 2.86
C LYS A 602 -3.18 -6.58 3.69
N LEU A 603 -2.51 -5.62 3.09
CA LEU A 603 -1.66 -4.63 3.76
C LEU A 603 -2.53 -3.46 4.21
N ARG A 604 -2.43 -3.12 5.49
CA ARG A 604 -3.24 -2.07 6.12
C ARG A 604 -2.46 -0.80 6.46
N ILE A 605 -1.15 -0.90 6.61
CA ILE A 605 -0.32 0.24 7.00
C ILE A 605 0.16 0.98 5.75
N ASN A 606 -0.15 2.28 5.67
CA ASN A 606 0.31 3.21 4.66
C ASN A 606 1.55 3.96 5.18
N TYR A 607 2.61 3.97 4.36
CA TYR A 607 3.91 4.56 4.68
C TYR A 607 4.23 5.80 3.84
N ARG A 608 3.29 6.25 3.00
CA ARG A 608 3.54 7.25 1.97
C ARG A 608 2.67 8.49 2.12
N THR A 609 1.37 8.28 2.22
CA THR A 609 0.35 9.35 2.17
C THR A 609 -0.05 9.69 3.59
N THR A 610 -0.29 10.96 3.91
CA THR A 610 -0.76 11.36 5.24
C THR A 610 -2.14 10.76 5.55
N GLU A 611 -2.44 10.59 6.83
CA GLU A 611 -3.74 10.08 7.28
C GLU A 611 -4.89 10.99 6.83
N GLU A 612 -4.66 12.30 6.78
CA GLU A 612 -5.64 13.30 6.35
C GLU A 612 -5.96 13.19 4.85
N ILE A 613 -4.93 13.07 4.00
CA ILE A 613 -5.12 12.83 2.55
C ILE A 613 -5.82 11.48 2.33
N ARG A 614 -5.38 10.43 3.03
CA ARG A 614 -5.98 9.09 2.93
C ARG A 614 -7.47 9.13 3.30
N ARG A 615 -7.82 9.71 4.45
CA ARG A 615 -9.21 9.83 4.91
C ARG A 615 -10.07 10.61 3.91
N ALA A 616 -9.58 11.75 3.42
CA ALA A 616 -10.30 12.53 2.41
C ALA A 616 -10.51 11.74 1.11
N ALA A 617 -9.48 11.02 0.66
CA ALA A 617 -9.56 10.18 -0.54
C ALA A 617 -10.53 9.00 -0.36
N ASP A 618 -10.54 8.33 0.79
CA ASP A 618 -11.47 7.21 1.05
C ASP A 618 -12.92 7.68 1.17
N ARG A 619 -13.17 8.91 1.65
CA ARG A 619 -14.52 9.52 1.67
C ARG A 619 -15.12 9.69 0.27
N ILE A 620 -14.31 9.78 -0.78
CA ILE A 620 -14.79 9.88 -2.17
C ILE A 620 -15.67 8.67 -2.54
N PHE A 621 -15.44 7.53 -1.92
CA PHE A 621 -16.19 6.31 -2.15
C PHE A 621 -17.43 6.16 -1.26
N LEU A 622 -17.69 7.06 -0.31
CA LEU A 622 -18.91 7.02 0.51
C LEU A 622 -20.17 7.50 -0.24
N SER A 623 -19.98 8.13 -1.40
CA SER A 623 -21.06 8.56 -2.29
C SER A 623 -21.07 7.73 -3.57
N SER A 624 -22.28 7.46 -4.07
CA SER A 624 -22.55 6.90 -5.40
C SER A 624 -23.24 7.92 -6.32
N ASP A 625 -23.15 9.22 -6.01
CA ASP A 625 -23.83 10.27 -6.76
C ASP A 625 -23.28 10.38 -8.20
N LEU A 626 -24.17 10.69 -9.14
CA LEU A 626 -23.83 10.86 -10.56
C LEU A 626 -22.95 12.09 -10.80
N ASP A 627 -23.11 13.15 -10.00
CA ASP A 627 -22.23 14.31 -9.99
C ASP A 627 -20.96 14.01 -9.19
N VAL A 628 -19.97 13.47 -9.91
CA VAL A 628 -18.67 13.10 -9.33
C VAL A 628 -17.93 14.32 -8.80
N ALA A 629 -17.92 15.43 -9.53
CA ALA A 629 -17.22 16.64 -9.11
C ALA A 629 -17.77 17.14 -7.77
N LYS A 630 -19.09 17.32 -7.63
CA LYS A 630 -19.72 17.79 -6.38
C LYS A 630 -19.48 16.88 -5.20
N SER A 631 -19.69 15.58 -5.38
CA SER A 631 -19.51 14.62 -4.30
C SER A 631 -18.05 14.47 -3.87
N VAL A 632 -17.08 14.59 -4.79
CA VAL A 632 -15.64 14.60 -4.47
C VAL A 632 -15.28 15.84 -3.64
N PHE A 633 -15.77 17.03 -4.01
CA PHE A 633 -15.55 18.24 -3.21
C PHE A 633 -16.11 18.09 -1.80
N ALA A 634 -17.35 17.61 -1.66
CA ALA A 634 -17.97 17.35 -0.36
C ALA A 634 -17.19 16.29 0.45
N ALA A 635 -16.62 15.27 -0.20
CA ALA A 635 -15.78 14.26 0.45
C ALA A 635 -14.48 14.85 1.01
N VAL A 636 -13.78 15.67 0.21
CA VAL A 636 -12.52 16.30 0.60
C VAL A 636 -12.72 17.35 1.70
N LEU A 637 -13.79 18.15 1.61
CA LEU A 637 -14.18 19.12 2.65
C LEU A 637 -14.73 18.47 3.93
N GLY A 638 -15.12 17.18 3.87
CA GLY A 638 -15.68 16.46 5.01
C GLY A 638 -17.17 16.72 5.27
N GLU A 639 -17.89 17.21 4.27
CA GLU A 639 -19.32 17.57 4.32
C GLU A 639 -20.25 16.42 3.88
N THR A 640 -19.73 15.20 3.76
CA THR A 640 -20.48 14.05 3.21
C THR A 640 -21.57 13.58 4.18
N SER A 641 -22.83 13.56 3.75
CA SER A 641 -23.93 13.00 4.53
C SER A 641 -23.89 11.47 4.52
N THR A 642 -24.17 10.85 5.65
CA THR A 642 -24.16 9.38 5.85
C THR A 642 -25.34 8.64 5.20
N GLN A 643 -26.13 9.32 4.36
CA GLN A 643 -27.35 8.76 3.74
C GLN A 643 -27.10 8.15 2.35
N SER A 644 -25.93 8.36 1.74
CA SER A 644 -25.59 7.80 0.43
C SER A 644 -25.04 6.37 0.54
N THR A 645 -25.39 5.51 -0.42
CA THR A 645 -24.84 4.15 -0.51
C THR A 645 -23.35 4.18 -0.87
N PRO A 646 -22.47 3.54 -0.09
CA PRO A 646 -21.04 3.51 -0.40
C PRO A 646 -20.76 2.74 -1.70
N THR A 647 -19.75 3.18 -2.43
CA THR A 647 -19.23 2.51 -3.62
C THR A 647 -18.47 1.25 -3.18
N ILE A 648 -18.99 0.08 -3.56
CA ILE A 648 -18.42 -1.20 -3.19
C ILE A 648 -17.39 -1.66 -4.24
N PHE A 649 -16.26 -2.23 -3.79
CA PHE A 649 -15.22 -2.77 -4.66
C PHE A 649 -15.14 -4.29 -4.56
N ASP A 650 -14.91 -4.91 -5.71
CA ASP A 650 -14.61 -6.34 -5.82
C ASP A 650 -13.14 -6.57 -5.50
N ASP A 651 -12.87 -7.53 -4.63
CA ASP A 651 -11.57 -7.88 -4.08
C ASP A 651 -10.58 -8.48 -5.10
N LEU A 652 -10.92 -8.53 -6.39
CA LEU A 652 -10.21 -9.24 -7.48
C LEU A 652 -10.49 -10.75 -7.53
N ASN A 653 -11.51 -11.25 -6.82
CA ASN A 653 -11.99 -12.63 -6.91
C ASN A 653 -13.52 -12.74 -7.08
N GLY A 654 -14.23 -11.63 -7.12
CA GLY A 654 -15.68 -11.54 -7.20
C GLY A 654 -16.38 -11.31 -5.86
N GLU A 655 -15.63 -11.12 -4.76
CA GLU A 655 -16.19 -10.87 -3.42
C GLU A 655 -16.13 -9.37 -3.10
N GLU A 656 -17.20 -8.85 -2.51
CA GLU A 656 -17.32 -7.44 -2.12
C GLU A 656 -16.65 -7.22 -0.76
N THR A 657 -15.79 -6.21 -0.65
CA THR A 657 -15.14 -5.86 0.62
C THR A 657 -15.30 -4.39 0.98
N GLU A 658 -15.53 -4.11 2.27
CA GLU A 658 -15.55 -2.75 2.80
C GLU A 658 -14.14 -2.13 2.72
N SER A 659 -14.06 -0.90 2.18
CA SER A 659 -12.80 -0.35 1.70
C SER A 659 -11.97 0.39 2.76
N ASN A 660 -12.41 0.44 4.02
CA ASN A 660 -11.95 1.45 4.99
C ASN A 660 -10.99 0.93 6.08
N ASP A 661 -10.15 -0.04 5.75
CA ASP A 661 -9.35 -0.82 6.71
C ASP A 661 -7.85 -0.50 6.66
N SER A 662 -7.48 0.63 6.03
CA SER A 662 -6.07 1.08 5.95
C SER A 662 -5.83 2.33 6.78
N ARG A 663 -4.61 2.49 7.31
CA ARG A 663 -4.20 3.57 8.20
C ARG A 663 -2.82 4.06 7.85
N SER A 664 -2.62 5.38 7.87
CA SER A 664 -1.30 5.97 7.72
C SER A 664 -0.60 6.15 9.08
N LEU A 665 0.71 5.99 9.07
CA LEU A 665 1.59 6.35 10.19
C LEU A 665 2.02 7.82 10.13
N ILE A 666 1.77 8.50 9.01
CA ILE A 666 2.19 9.88 8.76
C ILE A 666 0.97 10.79 8.91
N SER A 667 1.12 11.87 9.68
CA SER A 667 0.12 12.95 9.77
C SER A 667 0.62 14.17 9.01
N GLY A 668 -0.31 14.94 8.46
CA GLY A 668 -0.02 16.17 7.72
C GLY A 668 -1.22 17.11 7.65
N PRO A 669 -1.15 18.16 6.83
CA PRO A 669 -2.27 19.08 6.66
C PRO A 669 -3.49 18.38 6.03
N ILE A 670 -4.68 18.86 6.38
CA ILE A 670 -5.91 18.49 5.69
C ILE A 670 -5.79 18.94 4.23
N PRO A 671 -6.20 18.11 3.24
CA PRO A 671 -6.21 18.52 1.85
C PRO A 671 -7.05 19.78 1.66
N GLU A 672 -6.53 20.71 0.87
CA GLU A 672 -7.26 21.92 0.52
C GLU A 672 -8.22 21.59 -0.64
N ALA A 673 -9.41 22.21 -0.65
CA ALA A 673 -10.33 22.13 -1.77
C ALA A 673 -10.94 23.51 -2.02
N LYS A 674 -10.91 23.98 -3.27
CA LYS A 674 -11.49 25.27 -3.65
C LYS A 674 -12.28 25.16 -4.95
N ARG A 675 -13.51 25.68 -4.93
CA ARG A 675 -14.31 25.91 -6.15
C ARG A 675 -14.14 27.35 -6.60
N CYS A 676 -13.82 27.52 -7.87
CA CYS A 676 -13.66 28.82 -8.52
C CYS A 676 -14.89 29.16 -9.37
N ALA A 677 -15.12 30.46 -9.59
CA ALA A 677 -16.21 30.96 -10.41
C ALA A 677 -15.93 30.79 -11.92
N SER A 678 -14.65 30.79 -12.31
CA SER A 678 -14.23 30.63 -13.71
C SER A 678 -12.90 29.86 -13.83
N THR A 679 -12.64 29.35 -15.03
CA THR A 679 -11.39 28.63 -15.33
C THR A 679 -10.15 29.53 -15.21
N ASP A 680 -10.29 30.83 -15.50
CA ASP A 680 -9.18 31.78 -15.36
C ASP A 680 -8.87 32.08 -13.89
N GLU A 681 -9.90 32.16 -13.03
CA GLU A 681 -9.69 32.25 -11.58
C GLU A 681 -9.02 30.98 -11.05
N GLU A 682 -9.46 29.79 -11.51
CA GLU A 682 -8.87 28.51 -11.14
C GLU A 682 -7.36 28.45 -11.46
N LYS A 683 -6.97 28.84 -12.68
CA LYS A 683 -5.55 28.90 -13.08
C LYS A 683 -4.74 29.86 -12.22
N HIS A 684 -5.26 31.06 -11.99
CA HIS A 684 -4.59 32.06 -11.17
C HIS A 684 -4.40 31.61 -9.72
N VAL A 685 -5.44 30.99 -9.13
CA VAL A 685 -5.38 30.40 -7.79
C VAL A 685 -4.31 29.32 -7.71
N VAL A 686 -4.22 28.46 -8.72
CA VAL A 686 -3.20 27.41 -8.78
C VAL A 686 -1.80 28.02 -8.92
N ALA A 687 -1.60 28.97 -9.83
CA ALA A 687 -0.31 29.64 -10.01
C ALA A 687 0.14 30.32 -8.71
N GLN A 688 -0.75 31.05 -8.04
CA GLN A 688 -0.47 31.68 -6.75
C GLN A 688 -0.12 30.65 -5.68
N TRP A 689 -0.89 29.56 -5.57
CA TRP A 689 -0.65 28.50 -4.59
C TRP A 689 0.73 27.85 -4.75
N ILE A 690 1.19 27.68 -5.99
CA ILE A 690 2.52 27.16 -6.31
C ILE A 690 3.58 28.23 -5.99
N PHE A 691 3.38 29.48 -6.39
CA PHE A 691 4.31 30.58 -6.12
C PHE A 691 4.51 30.83 -4.62
N ASP A 692 3.46 30.77 -3.82
CA ASP A 692 3.53 30.92 -2.35
C ASP A 692 4.44 29.88 -1.68
N ARG A 693 4.63 28.71 -2.31
CA ARG A 693 5.47 27.62 -1.81
C ARG A 693 6.86 27.59 -2.42
N CYS A 694 6.98 27.92 -3.71
CA CYS A 694 8.25 27.86 -4.43
C CYS A 694 9.01 29.20 -4.45
N GLY A 695 8.34 30.33 -4.23
CA GLY A 695 8.91 31.67 -4.36
C GLY A 695 9.64 31.89 -5.69
N GLU A 696 10.64 32.78 -5.67
CA GLU A 696 11.60 32.95 -6.76
C GLU A 696 12.67 31.85 -6.69
N TRP A 697 12.28 30.62 -6.98
CA TRP A 697 13.21 29.48 -7.02
C TRP A 697 14.29 29.70 -8.09
N VAL A 698 15.56 29.53 -7.72
CA VAL A 698 16.73 29.61 -8.62
C VAL A 698 17.39 28.24 -8.69
N ASP A 699 17.64 27.76 -9.92
CA ASP A 699 18.26 26.45 -10.20
C ASP A 699 19.72 26.43 -9.70
N SER A 700 19.90 26.11 -8.42
CA SER A 700 21.19 25.99 -7.77
C SER A 700 21.69 24.57 -8.02
N ALA A 701 22.45 24.37 -9.10
CA ALA A 701 22.91 23.05 -9.55
C ALA A 701 23.98 22.38 -8.64
N GLU A 702 24.20 22.86 -7.42
CA GLU A 702 25.20 22.31 -6.49
C GLU A 702 24.52 21.92 -5.17
N ASP A 703 24.36 20.61 -5.01
CA ASP A 703 24.03 19.86 -3.81
C ASP A 703 22.64 20.11 -3.19
N GLY A 704 21.96 19.00 -2.87
CA GLY A 704 20.63 18.93 -2.22
C GLY A 704 20.60 19.48 -0.79
N GLU A 705 21.05 20.71 -0.59
CA GLU A 705 21.06 21.44 0.67
C GLU A 705 20.18 22.70 0.60
N SER A 706 18.87 22.55 0.36
CA SER A 706 17.94 23.69 0.40
C SER A 706 16.71 23.44 1.29
N ASP A 707 16.89 22.86 2.48
CA ASP A 707 15.81 22.79 3.49
C ASP A 707 15.86 23.95 4.52
N ALA A 708 16.81 24.89 4.37
CA ALA A 708 16.96 26.00 5.32
C ALA A 708 16.02 27.20 5.03
N SER A 709 15.41 27.30 3.85
CA SER A 709 14.58 28.45 3.44
C SER A 709 13.07 28.20 3.46
N GLY A 710 12.61 26.97 3.73
CA GLY A 710 11.17 26.62 3.65
C GLY A 710 10.59 26.68 2.23
N ILE A 711 11.43 26.89 1.21
CA ILE A 711 11.03 26.96 -0.20
C ILE A 711 10.93 25.54 -0.78
N VAL A 712 9.81 25.23 -1.42
CA VAL A 712 9.58 23.94 -2.08
C VAL A 712 10.20 23.92 -3.47
N ASP A 713 10.97 22.88 -3.80
CA ASP A 713 11.45 22.64 -5.16
C ASP A 713 10.25 22.41 -6.13
N PRO A 714 10.11 23.20 -7.21
CA PRO A 714 9.04 23.03 -8.21
C PRO A 714 8.93 21.61 -8.78
N ARG A 715 10.04 20.86 -8.84
CA ARG A 715 10.08 19.46 -9.33
C ARG A 715 9.26 18.51 -8.45
N ASN A 716 9.01 18.89 -7.18
CA ASN A 716 8.23 18.12 -6.23
C ASN A 716 6.72 18.45 -6.26
N ILE A 717 6.30 19.34 -7.15
CA ILE A 717 4.89 19.71 -7.36
C ILE A 717 4.41 19.12 -8.69
N CYS A 718 3.26 18.44 -8.66
CA CYS A 718 2.61 17.97 -9.88
C CYS A 718 1.16 18.46 -9.99
N VAL A 719 0.86 19.11 -11.11
CA VAL A 719 -0.50 19.44 -11.53
C VAL A 719 -1.05 18.28 -12.36
N VAL A 720 -2.24 17.82 -12.00
CA VAL A 720 -2.86 16.62 -12.59
C VAL A 720 -4.23 16.99 -13.11
N VAL A 721 -4.46 16.73 -14.40
CA VAL A 721 -5.70 17.09 -15.11
C VAL A 721 -6.29 15.90 -15.88
N ARG A 722 -7.52 16.00 -16.35
CA ARG A 722 -8.25 14.82 -16.87
C ARG A 722 -7.78 14.32 -18.25
N THR A 723 -7.35 15.20 -19.16
CA THR A 723 -7.08 14.86 -20.57
C THR A 723 -5.81 15.52 -21.11
N ASN A 724 -5.26 14.99 -22.20
CA ASN A 724 -4.07 15.57 -22.84
C ASN A 724 -4.33 16.99 -23.40
N SER A 725 -5.55 17.29 -23.83
CA SER A 725 -5.91 18.64 -24.28
C SER A 725 -5.90 19.64 -23.11
N LEU A 726 -6.28 19.20 -21.90
CA LEU A 726 -6.17 20.01 -20.69
C LEU A 726 -4.71 20.22 -20.29
N VAL A 727 -3.86 19.18 -20.41
CA VAL A 727 -2.42 19.30 -20.11
C VAL A 727 -1.78 20.44 -20.91
N GLN A 728 -2.07 20.55 -22.20
CA GLN A 728 -1.51 21.65 -23.01
C GLN A 728 -2.05 23.02 -22.58
N ARG A 729 -3.37 23.13 -22.34
CA ARG A 729 -3.97 24.39 -21.87
C ARG A 729 -3.39 24.87 -20.53
N TRP A 730 -3.15 23.96 -19.60
CA TRP A 730 -2.55 24.28 -18.31
C TRP A 730 -1.07 24.57 -18.40
N ARG A 731 -0.34 23.84 -19.26
CA ARG A 731 1.06 24.14 -19.56
C ARG A 731 1.19 25.59 -20.03
N ASP A 732 0.45 25.98 -21.06
CA ASP A 732 0.54 27.32 -21.63
C ASP A 732 0.16 28.42 -20.61
N SER A 733 -0.78 28.15 -19.71
CA SER A 733 -1.15 29.11 -18.66
C SER A 733 -0.06 29.26 -17.60
N LEU A 734 0.40 28.15 -17.05
CA LEU A 734 1.36 28.15 -15.94
C LEU A 734 2.76 28.56 -16.38
N ASP A 735 3.17 28.25 -17.61
CA ASP A 735 4.48 28.65 -18.17
C ASP A 735 4.58 30.18 -18.34
N ASN A 736 3.44 30.87 -18.50
CA ASN A 736 3.38 32.33 -18.56
C ASN A 736 3.34 33.00 -17.17
N GLU A 737 2.83 32.32 -16.15
CA GLU A 737 2.62 32.88 -14.81
C GLU A 737 3.75 32.52 -13.81
N LEU A 738 4.51 31.44 -14.05
CA LEU A 738 5.52 30.93 -13.11
C LEU A 738 6.96 31.12 -13.62
N PRO A 739 7.91 31.55 -12.77
CA PRO A 739 9.27 31.91 -13.19
C PRO A 739 10.18 30.72 -13.53
N TYR A 740 9.83 29.50 -13.13
CA TYR A 740 10.63 28.28 -13.32
C TYR A 740 10.05 27.32 -14.38
N GLY A 741 8.96 27.70 -15.05
CA GLY A 741 8.36 26.97 -16.17
C GLY A 741 7.70 25.63 -15.81
N VAL A 742 7.24 24.92 -16.84
CA VAL A 742 6.46 23.66 -16.72
C VAL A 742 7.08 22.52 -17.52
N TYR A 743 7.13 21.34 -16.89
CA TYR A 743 7.54 20.08 -17.51
C TYR A 743 6.36 19.12 -17.67
N VAL A 744 6.00 18.84 -18.93
CA VAL A 744 4.94 17.87 -19.26
C VAL A 744 5.51 16.45 -19.18
N LEU A 745 4.90 15.62 -18.33
CA LEU A 745 5.24 14.21 -18.20
C LEU A 745 4.75 13.43 -19.42
N GLY A 746 5.68 13.17 -20.35
CA GLY A 746 5.47 12.38 -21.57
C GLY A 746 5.42 10.87 -21.34
N ARG A 747 5.47 10.08 -22.42
CA ARG A 747 5.49 8.60 -22.36
C ARG A 747 6.85 8.04 -21.93
N ASP A 748 7.91 8.82 -22.10
CA ASP A 748 9.28 8.44 -21.76
C ASP A 748 9.55 8.55 -20.25
N GLU A 749 10.74 8.12 -19.84
CA GLU A 749 11.23 8.27 -18.47
C GLU A 749 11.21 9.74 -18.04
N GLU A 750 10.78 10.00 -16.80
CA GLU A 750 10.81 11.34 -16.25
C GLU A 750 12.27 11.79 -16.08
N ASP A 751 12.60 12.92 -16.68
CA ASP A 751 13.88 13.58 -16.44
C ASP A 751 13.78 14.48 -15.21
N ARG A 752 14.19 13.96 -14.05
CA ARG A 752 14.19 14.68 -12.77
C ARG A 752 15.22 15.83 -12.71
N GLN A 753 16.14 15.91 -13.68
CA GLN A 753 17.10 17.01 -13.74
C GLN A 753 16.49 18.27 -14.35
N LYS A 754 15.40 18.14 -15.13
CA LYS A 754 14.77 19.30 -15.74
C LYS A 754 14.01 20.15 -14.70
N PRO A 755 14.23 21.47 -14.65
CA PRO A 755 13.49 22.34 -13.74
C PRO A 755 12.00 22.44 -14.14
N GLY A 756 11.21 23.01 -13.23
CA GLY A 756 9.80 23.35 -13.48
C GLY A 756 8.78 22.40 -12.87
N VAL A 757 7.54 22.90 -12.76
CA VAL A 757 6.41 22.14 -12.19
C VAL A 757 6.02 21.00 -13.11
N ARG A 758 5.75 19.83 -12.54
CA ARG A 758 5.31 18.67 -13.32
C ARG A 758 3.85 18.80 -13.69
N ILE A 759 3.50 18.45 -14.93
CA ILE A 759 2.10 18.34 -15.33
C ILE A 759 1.84 17.02 -16.05
N ALA A 760 0.75 16.36 -15.67
CA ALA A 760 0.35 15.07 -16.20
C ALA A 760 -1.16 14.94 -16.33
N THR A 761 -1.59 13.94 -17.08
CA THR A 761 -2.97 13.46 -16.96
C THR A 761 -3.14 12.61 -15.69
N MET A 762 -4.38 12.52 -15.17
CA MET A 762 -4.70 11.63 -14.04
C MET A 762 -4.35 10.16 -14.30
N HIS A 763 -4.38 9.72 -15.56
CA HIS A 763 -3.94 8.37 -15.93
C HIS A 763 -2.42 8.25 -15.88
N ARG A 764 -1.71 9.29 -16.33
CA ARG A 764 -0.25 9.29 -16.43
C ARG A 764 0.44 9.38 -15.09
N VAL A 765 -0.16 10.05 -14.11
CA VAL A 765 0.39 10.17 -12.76
C VAL A 765 0.39 8.83 -12.00
N LYS A 766 -0.37 7.82 -12.46
CA LYS A 766 -0.36 6.48 -11.87
C LYS A 766 1.05 5.88 -11.95
N GLY A 767 1.57 5.50 -10.78
CA GLY A 767 2.94 4.98 -10.62
C GLY A 767 3.98 6.05 -10.27
N LEU A 768 3.64 7.33 -10.38
CA LEU A 768 4.49 8.47 -9.99
C LEU A 768 4.08 9.00 -8.60
N GLU A 769 4.97 9.76 -7.96
CA GLU A 769 4.81 10.28 -6.60
C GLU A 769 5.43 11.67 -6.49
N PHE A 770 4.75 12.57 -5.79
CA PHE A 770 5.16 13.97 -5.59
C PHE A 770 4.88 14.38 -4.14
N ASP A 771 5.64 15.34 -3.61
CA ASP A 771 5.35 15.87 -2.26
C ASP A 771 4.02 16.63 -2.27
N TYR A 772 3.76 17.37 -3.34
CA TYR A 772 2.56 18.17 -3.53
C TYR A 772 1.85 17.78 -4.82
N VAL A 773 0.55 17.51 -4.74
CA VAL A 773 -0.28 17.23 -5.93
C VAL A 773 -1.47 18.17 -5.98
N ILE A 774 -1.68 18.78 -7.13
CA ILE A 774 -2.82 19.63 -7.43
C ILE A 774 -3.69 18.89 -8.44
N VAL A 775 -4.92 18.55 -8.05
CA VAL A 775 -5.89 17.91 -8.94
C VAL A 775 -6.83 19.00 -9.45
N ALA A 776 -6.66 19.37 -10.72
CA ALA A 776 -7.33 20.51 -11.34
C ALA A 776 -8.37 20.10 -12.39
N ASP A 777 -9.24 21.04 -12.79
CA ASP A 777 -10.42 20.85 -13.63
C ASP A 777 -11.41 19.78 -13.09
N VAL A 778 -11.57 19.69 -11.77
CA VAL A 778 -12.59 18.81 -11.18
C VAL A 778 -13.96 19.47 -11.29
N THR A 779 -14.51 19.47 -12.50
CA THR A 779 -15.73 20.19 -12.90
C THR A 779 -16.74 19.24 -13.53
N GLU A 780 -18.04 19.55 -13.39
CA GLU A 780 -19.11 18.81 -14.07
C GLU A 780 -18.88 18.83 -15.60
N GLY A 781 -19.01 17.65 -16.23
CA GLY A 781 -18.76 17.49 -17.67
C GLY A 781 -17.28 17.41 -18.08
N VAL A 782 -16.34 17.65 -17.15
CA VAL A 782 -14.93 17.29 -17.31
C VAL A 782 -14.62 15.97 -16.60
N CYS A 783 -15.13 15.80 -15.37
CA CYS A 783 -14.97 14.60 -14.57
C CYS A 783 -16.37 14.05 -14.16
N PRO A 784 -16.98 13.13 -14.94
CA PRO A 784 -16.48 12.51 -16.16
C PRO A 784 -16.65 13.40 -17.42
N PRO A 785 -15.89 13.15 -18.50
CA PRO A 785 -16.02 13.93 -19.74
C PRO A 785 -17.38 13.77 -20.41
N LEU A 786 -17.99 14.87 -20.87
CA LEU A 786 -19.28 14.86 -21.59
C LEU A 786 -19.30 13.93 -22.81
N SER A 787 -18.16 13.80 -23.50
CA SER A 787 -18.01 12.89 -24.65
C SER A 787 -18.14 11.41 -24.27
N VAL A 788 -17.80 11.05 -23.03
CA VAL A 788 -17.95 9.69 -22.51
C VAL A 788 -19.37 9.50 -21.98
N MET A 789 -19.91 10.50 -21.26
CA MET A 789 -21.28 10.48 -20.77
C MET A 789 -22.31 10.37 -21.91
N SER A 790 -22.11 11.10 -23.02
CA SER A 790 -22.99 11.07 -24.20
C SER A 790 -22.91 9.77 -25.00
N ARG A 791 -21.80 9.02 -24.90
CA ARG A 791 -21.62 7.69 -25.52
C ARG A 791 -22.29 6.58 -24.72
N ILE A 792 -22.46 6.78 -23.41
CA ILE A 792 -23.14 5.84 -22.54
C ILE A 792 -24.64 6.14 -22.62
N SER A 793 -25.41 5.16 -23.12
CA SER A 793 -26.88 5.23 -23.14
C SER A 793 -27.44 5.48 -21.72
N SER A 794 -28.74 5.72 -21.60
CA SER A 794 -29.51 5.80 -20.33
C SER A 794 -29.49 4.52 -19.45
N ASP A 795 -28.46 3.70 -19.60
CA ASP A 795 -28.16 2.47 -18.86
C ASP A 795 -27.55 2.81 -17.48
N PRO A 796 -28.28 2.56 -16.38
CA PRO A 796 -27.81 2.85 -15.03
C PRO A 796 -26.55 2.07 -14.62
N VAL A 797 -26.33 0.87 -15.16
CA VAL A 797 -25.18 0.03 -14.76
C VAL A 797 -23.89 0.59 -15.36
N ALA A 798 -23.91 0.95 -16.64
CA ALA A 798 -22.78 1.57 -17.30
C ALA A 798 -22.45 2.95 -16.72
N GLN A 799 -23.46 3.73 -16.34
CA GLN A 799 -23.27 5.01 -15.66
C GLN A 799 -22.62 4.84 -14.29
N ASN A 800 -23.09 3.88 -13.48
CA ASN A 800 -22.50 3.60 -12.17
C ASN A 800 -21.05 3.12 -12.27
N GLU A 801 -20.72 2.26 -13.24
CA GLU A 801 -19.34 1.83 -13.47
C GLU A 801 -18.44 2.99 -13.94
N LEU A 802 -18.94 3.87 -14.80
CA LEU A 802 -18.20 5.08 -15.21
C LEU A 802 -17.93 5.99 -14.00
N VAL A 803 -18.97 6.29 -13.21
CA VAL A 803 -18.86 7.12 -12.01
C VAL A 803 -17.83 6.53 -11.05
N LYS A 804 -17.88 5.21 -10.84
CA LYS A 804 -16.91 4.49 -10.02
C LYS A 804 -15.49 4.59 -10.57
N GLN A 805 -15.28 4.41 -11.87
CA GLN A 805 -13.97 4.56 -12.51
C GLN A 805 -13.43 5.98 -12.36
N GLU A 806 -14.28 6.99 -12.53
CA GLU A 806 -13.90 8.40 -12.41
C GLU A 806 -13.53 8.76 -10.95
N ARG A 807 -14.26 8.25 -9.97
CA ARG A 807 -13.90 8.35 -8.54
C ARG A 807 -12.55 7.70 -8.26
N SER A 808 -12.33 6.50 -8.76
CA SER A 808 -11.04 5.80 -8.65
C SER A 808 -9.90 6.59 -9.29
N LEU A 809 -10.16 7.29 -10.39
CA LEU A 809 -9.17 8.13 -11.07
C LEU A 809 -8.75 9.33 -10.21
N ILE A 810 -9.72 10.03 -9.61
CA ILE A 810 -9.44 11.16 -8.70
C ILE A 810 -8.77 10.67 -7.40
N TYR A 811 -9.22 9.54 -6.84
CA TYR A 811 -8.57 8.88 -5.70
C TYR A 811 -7.09 8.60 -6.01
N VAL A 812 -6.80 8.02 -7.18
CA VAL A 812 -5.42 7.75 -7.62
C VAL A 812 -4.61 9.03 -7.71
N ALA A 813 -5.18 10.12 -8.23
CA ALA A 813 -4.50 11.40 -8.35
C ALA A 813 -4.17 12.01 -6.96
N LEU A 814 -5.15 12.09 -6.06
CA LEU A 814 -4.96 12.62 -4.70
C LEU A 814 -3.94 11.82 -3.89
N THR A 815 -3.99 10.49 -3.98
CA THR A 815 -3.08 9.60 -3.25
C THR A 815 -1.64 9.57 -3.80
N ARG A 816 -1.34 10.35 -4.85
CA ARG A 816 0.05 10.59 -5.30
C ARG A 816 0.76 11.67 -4.51
N ALA A 817 0.04 12.45 -3.71
CA ALA A 817 0.62 13.40 -2.77
C ALA A 817 1.17 12.70 -1.52
N ARG A 818 2.37 13.13 -1.09
CA ARG A 818 2.99 12.68 0.17
C ARG A 818 2.75 13.65 1.31
N LYS A 819 2.85 14.96 1.06
CA LYS A 819 2.74 16.01 2.09
C LYS A 819 1.39 16.71 2.03
N GLN A 820 0.98 17.19 0.87
CA GLN A 820 -0.26 17.95 0.74
C GLN A 820 -0.91 17.75 -0.64
N ALA A 821 -2.25 17.68 -0.64
CA ALA A 821 -3.05 17.65 -1.85
C ALA A 821 -3.94 18.89 -1.93
N PHE A 822 -4.12 19.43 -3.13
CA PHE A 822 -5.03 20.54 -3.41
C PHE A 822 -6.01 20.15 -4.52
N LEU A 823 -7.30 20.19 -4.24
CA LEU A 823 -8.38 19.92 -5.19
C LEU A 823 -8.96 21.24 -5.68
N VAL A 824 -8.98 21.45 -7.00
CA VAL A 824 -9.53 22.68 -7.60
C VAL A 824 -10.38 22.34 -8.82
N GLY A 825 -11.40 23.17 -9.03
CA GLY A 825 -12.34 23.02 -10.12
C GLY A 825 -13.29 24.20 -10.19
N CYS A 826 -14.05 24.27 -11.27
CA CYS A 826 -15.07 25.28 -11.49
C CYS A 826 -16.46 24.73 -11.13
N GLY A 827 -17.34 25.58 -10.61
CA GLY A 827 -18.75 25.24 -10.45
C GLY A 827 -19.42 25.98 -9.30
N VAL A 828 -20.55 26.62 -9.60
CA VAL A 828 -21.44 27.28 -8.63
C VAL A 828 -22.18 26.23 -7.80
#